data_AF-A0A931UWL4-F1
#
_entry.id   AF-A0A931UWL4-F1
#
_cell.length_a   1.000
_cell.length_b   1.000
_cell.length_c   1.000
_cell.angle_alpha   90.00
_cell.angle_beta   90.00
_cell.angle_gamma   90.00
#
_symmetry.space_group_name_H-M   'P 1'
#
loop_
_entity.id
_entity.type
_entity.pdbx_description
1 polymer ?
#
loop_
_entity_poly.entity_id
_entity_poly.type
_entity_poly.pdbx_seq_one_letter_code
_entity_poly.pdbx_strand_id
1 'polypeptide(L)'
;MIARLVSLAMVATLAACGGGAAEADGGPAAETDAGTDAAATTCAPPTTLCGGRCVRTDVDPANCGACGASCAVGAFCSAGACEGACGAGLTACGKGCRDLRNDRASCGGCGLSCQADEVCDGGACAATCAAGRVACGGGCRDLASDPAHCGACDRRCDAASVCSVGRCVKACDPGLSRCGGACVDLVADARHCGACGNACRAGESCIGGACTAGCPAGLTPCSGSCRALQVDHDHCGACGKVCGAAEVCESGACHASCGGGLVACAGACRSLSSDAAHCGACGNACAPGEACVDGTCGAACPAGFVSCSSVCRDVGNDPAHCGGCGHACKPGESCRAGVCTLVCAGGAVACGGACRDLSIDPGNCGACGKVCATASMARATCVMGSCAIACDAGFADCDGDASNGCETPAAGACTCTRASFAPSTKTCDPGAVTEFGGGRGVPGDPFLVCSQAQLARVGAHLAAHFELRTDLTFADPTVHRPIGGVGEPEFSGVFDGRGHAIVGARIVGPEDATVTGFFGRLGACAVVRDLKLVDAKVDCPTCKIDVGILAGHNAGSLERVRVSGVARAPNAERVGGLVGSASGTIARASSSATVEGANQVGGLVGALHGSITESAALGAVTGALEIGGLVGRSRGSVARSYARGSVTGKGTIVDALGGLVGALDGGMISDALSSGTVSASAKRIGGLVGVASTGSTIQRAIAMSPLVASFGAAGPAFIADGAGAVSACFWYVGGKVAPQSFIGLTPVGSSTTPADDPLSFPGLEFPKVFRIPTTNAESPWPTAMPVLAWRCDGASVTCP
;
A
#
# COMPACT_ATOMS: atom_id res chain seq x y z
N MET A 1 24.14 -28.00 -32.93
CA MET A 1 25.40 -27.47 -33.50
C MET A 1 25.80 -26.23 -32.71
N ILE A 2 26.90 -26.37 -31.97
CA ILE A 2 27.86 -25.33 -31.52
C ILE A 2 27.36 -24.23 -30.57
N ALA A 3 27.59 -24.51 -29.27
CA ALA A 3 27.98 -23.55 -28.25
C ALA A 3 29.48 -23.21 -28.33
N ARG A 4 29.93 -22.14 -27.63
CA ARG A 4 31.30 -21.74 -27.17
C ARG A 4 31.60 -20.26 -27.53
N LEU A 5 32.30 -19.39 -26.77
CA LEU A 5 33.13 -19.42 -25.54
C LEU A 5 33.51 -17.94 -25.18
N VAL A 6 33.80 -17.68 -23.88
CA VAL A 6 34.93 -16.90 -23.30
C VAL A 6 35.05 -15.38 -23.63
N SER A 7 34.84 -14.44 -22.70
CA SER A 7 35.72 -13.94 -21.60
C SER A 7 37.12 -13.47 -22.02
N LEU A 8 37.41 -12.15 -22.03
CA LEU A 8 38.73 -11.63 -21.62
C LEU A 8 38.73 -10.10 -21.35
N ALA A 9 39.25 -9.76 -20.17
CA ALA A 9 40.20 -8.69 -19.80
C ALA A 9 39.97 -7.19 -20.15
N MET A 10 39.89 -6.42 -19.06
CA MET A 10 40.62 -5.19 -18.72
C MET A 10 41.52 -4.51 -19.76
N VAL A 11 41.35 -3.19 -19.89
CA VAL A 11 42.43 -2.21 -20.10
C VAL A 11 42.20 -1.01 -19.17
N ALA A 12 43.28 -0.60 -18.51
CA ALA A 12 43.40 0.49 -17.55
C ALA A 12 43.47 1.88 -18.21
N THR A 13 43.25 2.94 -17.43
CA THR A 13 44.02 4.19 -17.54
C THR A 13 43.99 4.98 -16.23
N LEU A 14 45.18 5.46 -15.86
CA LEU A 14 45.56 6.23 -14.69
C LEU A 14 45.03 7.67 -14.71
N ALA A 15 44.92 8.28 -13.52
CA ALA A 15 45.45 9.64 -13.28
C ALA A 15 45.74 9.86 -11.78
N ALA A 16 46.91 10.43 -11.52
CA ALA A 16 47.55 10.60 -10.23
C ALA A 16 47.39 12.02 -9.64
N CYS A 17 47.52 12.14 -8.32
CA CYS A 17 48.19 13.20 -7.55
C CYS A 17 48.09 12.79 -6.06
N GLY A 18 49.10 12.83 -5.20
CA GLY A 18 50.41 13.48 -5.25
C GLY A 18 50.67 14.15 -3.89
N GLY A 19 51.76 13.74 -3.22
CA GLY A 19 52.39 14.44 -2.08
C GLY A 19 51.98 13.93 -0.68
N GLY A 20 52.87 13.60 0.25
CA GLY A 20 54.34 13.67 0.27
C GLY A 20 54.85 13.80 1.72
N ALA A 21 55.97 13.11 1.99
CA ALA A 21 56.96 13.25 3.08
C ALA A 21 56.54 12.79 4.51
N ALA A 22 57.15 11.76 5.12
CA ALA A 22 58.55 11.57 5.59
C ALA A 22 58.83 12.37 6.88
N GLU A 23 59.51 11.93 7.94
CA GLU A 23 60.38 10.79 8.33
C GLU A 23 60.53 10.91 9.89
N ALA A 24 60.48 9.83 10.68
CA ALA A 24 61.59 9.02 11.22
C ALA A 24 62.27 9.52 12.53
N ASP A 25 62.33 8.56 13.48
CA ASP A 25 63.36 8.23 14.47
C ASP A 25 63.71 9.09 15.71
N GLY A 26 63.85 8.37 16.84
CA GLY A 26 64.92 8.62 17.82
C GLY A 26 64.51 8.74 19.29
N GLY A 27 64.48 7.63 20.04
CA GLY A 27 64.96 7.64 21.45
C GLY A 27 66.50 7.63 21.46
N PRO A 28 67.23 7.94 22.56
CA PRO A 28 67.09 7.22 23.84
C PRO A 28 67.44 8.00 25.16
N ALA A 29 67.24 7.30 26.29
CA ALA A 29 68.01 7.29 27.55
C ALA A 29 68.02 8.47 28.57
N ALA A 30 67.50 8.13 29.76
CA ALA A 30 68.13 8.18 31.11
C ALA A 30 68.25 9.50 31.93
N GLU A 31 68.34 9.26 33.25
CA GLU A 31 68.67 10.13 34.42
C GLU A 31 67.45 10.74 35.16
N THR A 32 67.05 10.21 36.33
CA THR A 32 67.58 10.49 37.69
C THR A 32 67.82 11.99 37.94
N ASP A 33 67.02 12.64 38.79
CA ASP A 33 67.47 12.99 40.14
C ASP A 33 66.39 13.63 41.03
N ALA A 34 66.64 13.52 42.33
CA ALA A 34 65.98 14.28 43.37
C ALA A 34 66.41 15.76 43.35
N GLY A 35 65.44 16.65 43.56
CA GLY A 35 65.52 17.96 44.23
C GLY A 35 66.70 18.92 43.93
N THR A 36 66.37 20.10 43.41
CA THR A 36 66.49 21.37 44.17
C THR A 36 65.81 22.51 43.41
N ASP A 37 65.11 23.35 44.18
CA ASP A 37 64.48 24.65 43.88
C ASP A 37 64.49 25.20 42.43
N ALA A 38 63.38 24.95 41.75
CA ALA A 38 62.74 25.96 40.91
C ALA A 38 61.26 26.03 41.33
N ALA A 39 60.79 27.21 41.73
CA ALA A 39 59.38 27.44 42.04
C ALA A 39 58.53 27.00 40.84
N ALA A 40 57.78 25.92 40.99
CA ALA A 40 56.95 25.40 39.93
C ALA A 40 55.90 26.46 39.56
N THR A 41 55.94 27.03 38.35
CA THR A 41 54.93 27.99 37.89
C THR A 41 53.63 27.31 37.45
N THR A 42 53.65 25.99 37.26
CA THR A 42 52.50 25.16 36.88
C THR A 42 52.63 23.76 37.52
N CYS A 43 51.49 23.16 37.88
CA CYS A 43 51.43 21.82 38.48
C CYS A 43 50.72 20.86 37.53
N ALA A 44 51.18 19.61 37.48
CA ALA A 44 50.48 18.55 36.74
C ALA A 44 49.19 18.18 37.48
N PRO A 45 48.04 18.04 36.77
CA PRO A 45 46.81 17.52 37.38
C PRO A 45 47.07 16.13 38.00
N PRO A 46 46.49 15.81 39.18
CA PRO A 46 45.49 16.57 39.93
C PRO A 46 46.06 17.48 41.04
N THR A 47 47.31 17.98 40.92
CA THR A 47 47.93 18.83 41.95
C THR A 47 47.71 20.33 41.68
N THR A 48 47.53 21.11 42.74
CA THR A 48 47.30 22.57 42.71
C THR A 48 48.54 23.29 43.23
N LEU A 49 48.92 24.40 42.60
CA LEU A 49 50.06 25.21 43.04
C LEU A 49 49.68 26.04 44.27
N CYS A 50 50.19 25.66 45.44
CA CYS A 50 49.96 26.37 46.70
C CYS A 50 51.29 26.84 47.27
N GLY A 51 51.50 28.16 47.32
CA GLY A 51 52.71 28.75 47.90
C GLY A 51 54.01 28.32 47.20
N GLY A 52 53.98 28.13 45.87
CA GLY A 52 55.15 27.70 45.08
C GLY A 52 55.41 26.18 45.09
N ARG A 53 54.55 25.39 45.75
CA ARG A 53 54.65 23.93 45.80
C ARG A 53 53.36 23.27 45.29
N CYS A 54 53.51 22.21 44.50
CA CYS A 54 52.36 21.43 44.05
C CYS A 54 51.82 20.55 45.17
N VAL A 55 50.57 20.75 45.56
CA VAL A 55 49.89 19.99 46.63
C VAL A 55 48.57 19.40 46.13
N ARG A 56 48.16 18.27 46.69
CA ARG A 56 46.90 17.60 46.39
C ARG A 56 45.80 18.16 47.30
N THR A 57 45.00 19.10 46.80
CA THR A 57 43.94 19.74 47.60
C THR A 57 42.79 18.81 47.95
N ASP A 58 42.72 17.62 47.35
CA ASP A 58 41.71 16.61 47.63
C ASP A 58 42.06 15.68 48.80
N VAL A 59 43.33 15.62 49.21
CA VAL A 59 43.80 14.73 50.30
C VAL A 59 44.78 15.36 51.29
N ASP A 60 45.27 16.58 51.04
CA ASP A 60 46.19 17.28 51.93
C ASP A 60 45.40 18.03 53.03
N PRO A 61 45.51 17.64 54.31
CA PRO A 61 44.81 18.29 55.42
C PRO A 61 45.27 19.72 55.69
N ALA A 62 46.42 20.16 55.17
CA ALA A 62 46.89 21.54 55.29
C ALA A 62 46.41 22.43 54.13
N ASN A 63 45.86 21.84 53.06
CA ASN A 63 45.44 22.52 51.84
C ASN A 63 44.12 21.93 51.30
N CYS A 64 43.19 21.57 52.20
CA CYS A 64 42.00 20.80 51.86
C CYS A 64 40.92 21.64 51.18
N GLY A 65 40.59 21.30 49.94
CA GLY A 65 39.65 22.03 49.08
C GLY A 65 40.25 23.30 48.47
N ALA A 66 41.20 23.95 49.14
CA ALA A 66 41.92 25.12 48.65
C ALA A 66 43.29 25.28 49.30
N CYS A 67 44.20 26.02 48.65
CA CYS A 67 45.52 26.35 49.19
C CYS A 67 45.41 27.04 50.56
N GLY A 68 46.13 26.53 51.56
CA GLY A 68 46.15 27.06 52.93
C GLY A 68 44.90 26.78 53.77
N ALA A 69 43.89 26.09 53.23
CA ALA A 69 42.73 25.67 53.99
C ALA A 69 43.08 24.43 54.83
N SER A 70 43.43 24.64 56.09
CA SER A 70 43.79 23.54 56.99
C SER A 70 42.57 22.98 57.74
N CYS A 71 42.50 21.66 57.82
CA CYS A 71 41.50 20.99 58.64
C CYS A 71 41.80 21.15 60.13
N ALA A 72 40.74 21.15 60.95
CA ALA A 72 40.87 21.17 62.40
C ALA A 72 41.75 20.01 62.90
N VAL A 73 42.41 20.20 64.05
CA VAL A 73 43.30 19.18 64.62
C VAL A 73 42.54 17.87 64.83
N GLY A 74 42.97 16.81 64.13
CA GLY A 74 42.33 15.48 64.16
C GLY A 74 41.33 15.21 63.03
N ALA A 75 41.02 16.19 62.18
CA ALA A 75 40.20 16.00 60.98
C ALA A 75 41.07 15.64 59.75
N PHE A 76 40.46 14.94 58.79
CA PHE A 76 41.10 14.45 57.57
C PHE A 76 40.58 15.22 56.36
N CYS A 77 41.40 15.31 55.30
CA CYS A 77 40.94 15.80 54.02
C CYS A 77 40.49 14.63 53.13
N SER A 78 39.22 14.66 52.71
CA SER A 78 38.60 13.65 51.85
C SER A 78 37.87 14.37 50.72
N ALA A 79 38.31 14.15 49.48
CA ALA A 79 37.77 14.80 48.27
C ALA A 79 37.71 16.34 48.35
N GLY A 80 38.62 16.96 49.12
CA GLY A 80 38.68 18.41 49.29
C GLY A 80 37.76 18.97 50.37
N ALA A 81 37.17 18.12 51.21
CA ALA A 81 36.42 18.52 52.40
C ALA A 81 37.09 18.02 53.69
N CYS A 82 37.06 18.83 54.74
CA CYS A 82 37.54 18.45 56.06
C CYS A 82 36.47 17.62 56.79
N GLU A 83 36.76 16.35 57.03
CA GLU A 83 35.85 15.39 57.64
C GLU A 83 36.42 14.82 58.95
N GLY A 84 35.56 14.52 59.92
CA GLY A 84 35.97 13.93 61.22
C GLY A 84 36.36 12.45 61.13
N ALA A 85 36.12 11.82 59.98
CA ALA A 85 36.50 10.45 59.65
C ALA A 85 36.67 10.35 58.13
N CYS A 86 37.34 9.31 57.64
CA CYS A 86 37.45 9.07 56.21
C CYS A 86 36.10 8.66 55.59
N GLY A 87 35.84 9.12 54.36
CA GLY A 87 34.66 8.73 53.59
C GLY A 87 34.56 7.22 53.36
N ALA A 88 33.36 6.75 53.01
CA ALA A 88 33.08 5.32 52.84
C ALA A 88 34.06 4.65 51.84
N GLY A 89 34.74 3.59 52.29
CA GLY A 89 35.73 2.86 51.50
C GLY A 89 37.18 3.34 51.66
N LEU A 90 37.43 4.40 52.43
CA LEU A 90 38.77 4.91 52.71
C LEU A 90 39.16 4.65 54.17
N THR A 91 40.44 4.34 54.41
CA THR A 91 41.00 4.10 55.75
C THR A 91 41.89 5.26 56.17
N ALA A 92 41.81 5.65 57.44
CA ALA A 92 42.68 6.65 58.04
C ALA A 92 44.11 6.11 58.19
N CYS A 93 45.04 6.66 57.39
CA CYS A 93 46.44 6.32 57.41
C CYS A 93 47.26 7.55 57.85
N GLY A 94 47.49 7.65 59.15
CA GLY A 94 48.16 8.81 59.75
C GLY A 94 47.26 10.05 59.71
N LYS A 95 47.65 11.08 58.96
CA LYS A 95 46.86 12.32 58.79
C LYS A 95 46.05 12.36 57.48
N GLY A 96 46.07 11.32 56.66
CA GLY A 96 45.35 11.28 55.38
C GLY A 96 44.47 10.04 55.21
N CYS A 97 43.48 10.14 54.33
CA CYS A 97 42.63 9.01 53.94
C CYS A 97 43.24 8.30 52.71
N ARG A 98 43.28 6.96 52.75
CA ARG A 98 43.85 6.09 51.70
C ARG A 98 42.87 4.97 51.35
N ASP A 99 42.75 4.64 50.06
CA ASP A 99 41.98 3.48 49.61
C ASP A 99 42.86 2.24 49.70
N LEU A 100 42.71 1.43 50.75
CA LEU A 100 43.55 0.25 50.95
C LEU A 100 43.35 -0.84 49.89
N ARG A 101 42.31 -0.77 49.07
CA ARG A 101 42.05 -1.78 48.03
C ARG A 101 42.77 -1.49 46.73
N ASN A 102 43.20 -0.26 46.53
CA ASN A 102 43.52 0.25 45.20
C ASN A 102 44.60 1.33 45.19
N ASP A 103 45.00 1.85 46.35
CA ASP A 103 46.11 2.78 46.47
C ASP A 103 47.41 1.98 46.55
N ARG A 104 48.24 2.11 45.52
CA ARG A 104 49.53 1.44 45.45
C ARG A 104 50.44 1.75 46.64
N ALA A 105 50.33 2.94 47.22
CA ALA A 105 51.17 3.36 48.34
C ALA A 105 50.63 2.89 49.70
N SER A 106 49.47 2.23 49.74
CA SER A 106 48.86 1.72 50.98
C SER A 106 47.97 0.50 50.68
N CYS A 107 48.48 -0.46 49.92
CA CYS A 107 47.75 -1.64 49.48
C CYS A 107 47.63 -2.68 50.59
N GLY A 108 46.41 -2.99 51.02
CA GLY A 108 46.12 -3.93 52.11
C GLY A 108 46.34 -3.37 53.52
N GLY A 109 47.02 -2.22 53.64
CA GLY A 109 47.29 -1.57 54.92
C GLY A 109 48.03 -0.25 54.75
N CYS A 110 47.94 0.62 55.76
CA CYS A 110 48.56 1.94 55.73
C CYS A 110 50.08 1.86 55.55
N GLY A 111 50.61 2.51 54.52
CA GLY A 111 52.05 2.55 54.22
C GLY A 111 52.62 1.26 53.60
N LEU A 112 51.78 0.27 53.28
CA LEU A 112 52.19 -0.91 52.53
C LEU A 112 52.21 -0.58 51.04
N SER A 113 53.39 -0.21 50.52
CA SER A 113 53.55 0.12 49.11
C SER A 113 53.87 -1.11 48.27
N CYS A 114 53.21 -1.27 47.12
CA CYS A 114 53.58 -2.29 46.13
C CYS A 114 54.90 -1.96 45.41
N GLN A 115 55.58 -2.98 44.90
CA GLN A 115 56.85 -2.84 44.18
C GLN A 115 56.70 -2.00 42.89
N ALA A 116 57.84 -1.61 42.30
CA ALA A 116 57.93 -0.69 41.15
C ALA A 116 56.97 -1.04 39.98
N ASP A 117 56.71 -2.32 39.76
CA ASP A 117 55.92 -2.81 38.62
C ASP A 117 54.60 -3.49 39.05
N GLU A 118 54.24 -3.37 40.32
CA GLU A 118 53.00 -3.95 40.86
C GLU A 118 51.89 -2.90 40.96
N VAL A 119 50.66 -3.38 40.86
CA VAL A 119 49.42 -2.62 41.05
C VAL A 119 48.70 -3.11 42.29
N CYS A 120 47.95 -2.22 42.93
CA CYS A 120 47.07 -2.62 44.02
C CYS A 120 45.73 -3.10 43.46
N ASP A 121 45.41 -4.37 43.67
CA ASP A 121 44.13 -4.98 43.28
C ASP A 121 43.46 -5.64 44.48
N GLY A 122 42.33 -5.08 44.91
CA GLY A 122 41.55 -5.62 46.02
C GLY A 122 42.25 -5.59 47.38
N GLY A 123 43.38 -4.88 47.51
CA GLY A 123 44.19 -4.78 48.72
C GLY A 123 45.36 -5.77 48.78
N ALA A 124 45.70 -6.41 47.66
CA ALA A 124 46.95 -7.14 47.49
C ALA A 124 47.76 -6.54 46.34
N CYS A 125 49.08 -6.55 46.49
CA CYS A 125 49.98 -6.19 45.40
C CYS A 125 50.04 -7.33 44.39
N ALA A 126 49.81 -7.01 43.13
CA ALA A 126 49.80 -7.97 42.03
C ALA A 126 50.57 -7.41 40.82
N ALA A 127 51.18 -8.28 40.02
CA ALA A 127 51.90 -7.88 38.81
C ALA A 127 50.96 -7.30 37.73
N THR A 128 49.69 -7.74 37.72
CA THR A 128 48.65 -7.25 36.81
C THR A 128 47.30 -7.24 37.51
N CYS A 129 46.36 -6.49 36.95
CA CYS A 129 44.98 -6.50 37.43
C CYS A 129 44.28 -7.83 37.13
N ALA A 130 43.35 -8.24 38.00
CA ALA A 130 42.46 -9.35 37.74
C ALA A 130 41.68 -9.15 36.43
N ALA A 131 41.31 -10.27 35.80
CA ALA A 131 40.64 -10.29 34.51
C ALA A 131 39.41 -9.35 34.48
N GLY A 132 39.38 -8.45 33.47
CA GLY A 132 38.31 -7.46 33.30
C GLY A 132 38.56 -6.10 33.96
N ARG A 133 39.67 -5.91 34.70
CA ARG A 133 40.07 -4.62 35.27
C ARG A 133 41.33 -4.08 34.59
N VAL A 134 41.48 -2.76 34.58
CA VAL A 134 42.58 -2.04 33.94
C VAL A 134 43.37 -1.25 34.98
N ALA A 135 44.69 -1.23 34.84
CA ALA A 135 45.58 -0.46 35.72
C ALA A 135 45.47 1.04 35.41
N CYS A 136 44.92 1.81 36.35
CA CYS A 136 44.82 3.27 36.26
C CYS A 136 45.49 3.90 37.48
N GLY A 137 46.56 4.67 37.26
CA GLY A 137 47.23 5.43 38.32
C GLY A 137 47.76 4.59 39.50
N GLY A 138 48.20 3.35 39.24
CA GLY A 138 48.75 2.43 40.25
C GLY A 138 47.72 1.50 40.92
N GLY A 139 46.44 1.62 40.60
CA GLY A 139 45.38 0.74 41.11
C GLY A 139 44.51 0.14 40.01
N CYS A 140 43.87 -1.00 40.29
CA CYS A 140 42.99 -1.66 39.32
C CYS A 140 41.57 -1.08 39.34
N ARG A 141 41.07 -0.70 38.17
CA ARG A 141 39.75 -0.07 37.97
C ARG A 141 38.93 -0.86 36.96
N ASP A 142 37.63 -0.95 37.20
CA ASP A 142 36.71 -1.53 36.22
C ASP A 142 36.19 -0.40 35.31
N LEU A 143 36.72 -0.31 34.09
CA LEU A 143 36.35 0.76 33.17
C LEU A 143 34.90 0.65 32.68
N ALA A 144 34.23 -0.48 32.88
CA ALA A 144 32.84 -0.66 32.48
C ALA A 144 31.86 0.02 33.45
N SER A 145 32.24 0.17 34.72
CA SER A 145 31.33 0.57 35.80
C SER A 145 31.86 1.68 36.70
N ASP A 146 33.18 1.98 36.68
CA ASP A 146 33.80 2.99 37.53
C ASP A 146 33.54 4.41 37.00
N PRO A 147 32.77 5.26 37.72
CA PRO A 147 32.44 6.61 37.26
C PRO A 147 33.64 7.55 37.20
N ALA A 148 34.76 7.23 37.87
CA ALA A 148 35.98 8.02 37.80
C ALA A 148 36.91 7.59 36.66
N HIS A 149 36.69 6.42 36.05
CA HIS A 149 37.53 5.83 35.00
C HIS A 149 36.67 5.20 33.89
N CYS A 150 35.59 5.87 33.49
CA CYS A 150 34.58 5.28 32.63
C CYS A 150 35.05 5.17 31.18
N GLY A 151 35.28 3.94 30.70
CA GLY A 151 35.74 3.61 29.36
C GLY A 151 37.24 3.86 29.10
N ALA A 152 37.90 4.65 29.95
CA ALA A 152 39.34 4.89 29.92
C ALA A 152 39.81 5.39 31.30
N CYS A 153 41.09 5.19 31.63
CA CYS A 153 41.67 5.74 32.86
C CYS A 153 41.46 7.26 32.93
N ASP A 154 41.13 7.76 34.12
CA ASP A 154 40.88 9.18 34.45
C ASP A 154 39.73 9.85 33.69
N ARG A 155 38.92 9.07 32.95
CA ARG A 155 37.71 9.57 32.29
C ARG A 155 36.54 9.62 33.28
N ARG A 156 36.44 10.76 33.98
CA ARG A 156 35.38 10.99 34.97
C ARG A 156 34.05 11.33 34.32
N CYS A 157 32.99 10.74 34.83
CA CYS A 157 31.61 11.11 34.53
C CYS A 157 31.21 12.35 35.34
N ASP A 158 30.41 13.24 34.74
CA ASP A 158 29.82 14.38 35.45
C ASP A 158 28.95 13.88 36.61
N ALA A 159 28.81 14.69 37.66
CA ALA A 159 28.08 14.32 38.89
C ALA A 159 26.62 13.86 38.68
N ALA A 160 26.00 14.21 37.55
CA ALA A 160 24.65 13.81 37.17
C ALA A 160 24.58 12.50 36.35
N SER A 161 25.71 11.95 35.95
CA SER A 161 25.84 10.77 35.06
C SER A 161 26.44 9.56 35.78
N VAL A 162 26.27 8.37 35.19
CA VAL A 162 26.78 7.08 35.70
C VAL A 162 27.55 6.35 34.61
N CYS A 163 28.53 5.53 34.99
CA CYS A 163 29.23 4.69 34.02
C CYS A 163 28.41 3.43 33.73
N SER A 164 28.00 3.26 32.48
CA SER A 164 27.36 2.03 31.98
C SER A 164 28.15 1.54 30.77
N VAL A 165 28.74 0.36 30.89
CA VAL A 165 29.51 -0.31 29.83
C VAL A 165 30.59 0.60 29.22
N GLY A 166 31.29 1.34 30.08
CA GLY A 166 32.38 2.23 29.68
C GLY A 166 31.93 3.55 29.01
N ARG A 167 30.66 3.93 29.17
CA ARG A 167 30.14 5.23 28.73
C ARG A 167 29.45 5.97 29.87
N CYS A 168 29.73 7.26 29.99
CA CYS A 168 28.98 8.13 30.90
C CYS A 168 27.59 8.39 30.33
N VAL A 169 26.57 7.84 30.96
CA VAL A 169 25.16 7.94 30.54
C VAL A 169 24.33 8.66 31.61
N LYS A 170 23.26 9.35 31.18
CA LYS A 170 22.33 10.04 32.10
C LYS A 170 21.33 9.08 32.76
N ALA A 171 21.08 7.94 32.14
CA ALA A 171 20.21 6.87 32.61
C ALA A 171 20.82 5.52 32.23
N CYS A 172 20.53 4.49 33.02
CA CYS A 172 21.05 3.14 32.80
C CYS A 172 20.42 2.49 31.56
N ASP A 173 21.13 1.55 30.96
CA ASP A 173 20.61 0.75 29.86
C ASP A 173 19.40 -0.10 30.32
N PRO A 174 18.46 -0.42 29.41
CA PRO A 174 17.27 -1.20 29.74
C PRO A 174 17.63 -2.52 30.45
N GLY A 175 17.03 -2.74 31.64
CA GLY A 175 17.31 -3.90 32.49
C GLY A 175 18.24 -3.60 33.67
N LEU A 176 18.95 -2.46 33.65
CA LEU A 176 19.80 -2.02 34.75
C LEU A 176 19.13 -0.87 35.52
N SER A 177 19.30 -0.86 36.84
CA SER A 177 18.77 0.19 37.72
C SER A 177 19.88 1.03 38.32
N ARG A 178 19.58 2.31 38.57
CA ARG A 178 20.56 3.27 39.10
C ARG A 178 20.65 3.13 40.62
N CYS A 179 21.75 2.58 41.12
CA CYS A 179 22.01 2.44 42.56
C CYS A 179 23.31 3.15 42.92
N GLY A 180 23.22 4.25 43.69
CA GLY A 180 24.39 4.90 44.30
C GLY A 180 25.48 5.38 43.34
N GLY A 181 25.15 5.72 42.09
CA GLY A 181 26.12 6.20 41.09
C GLY A 181 26.59 5.16 40.06
N ALA A 182 26.12 3.91 40.16
CA ALA A 182 26.37 2.85 39.18
C ALA A 182 25.06 2.26 38.64
N CYS A 183 25.13 1.67 37.44
CA CYS A 183 24.06 0.86 36.88
C CYS A 183 24.25 -0.59 37.31
N VAL A 184 23.29 -1.14 38.04
CA VAL A 184 23.34 -2.50 38.58
C VAL A 184 22.15 -3.32 38.08
N ASP A 185 22.38 -4.61 37.89
CA ASP A 185 21.32 -5.55 37.51
C ASP A 185 20.59 -6.05 38.76
N LEU A 186 19.36 -5.56 38.99
CA LEU A 186 18.57 -5.98 40.15
C LEU A 186 18.10 -7.43 40.06
N VAL A 187 18.24 -8.09 38.92
CA VAL A 187 17.77 -9.46 38.66
C VAL A 187 18.84 -10.49 39.00
N ALA A 188 20.12 -10.11 38.91
CA ALA A 188 21.26 -11.01 39.06
C ALA A 188 22.31 -10.56 40.10
N ASP A 189 22.37 -9.27 40.47
CA ASP A 189 23.36 -8.77 41.42
C ASP A 189 22.96 -9.11 42.86
N ALA A 190 23.74 -10.00 43.49
CA ALA A 190 23.52 -10.43 44.88
C ALA A 190 23.67 -9.30 45.92
N ARG A 191 24.21 -8.13 45.58
CA ARG A 191 24.31 -6.95 46.46
C ARG A 191 23.16 -5.96 46.26
N HIS A 192 22.38 -6.11 45.19
CA HIS A 192 21.27 -5.22 44.80
C HIS A 192 20.03 -6.00 44.35
N CYS A 193 19.78 -7.16 44.94
CA CYS A 193 18.78 -8.11 44.45
C CYS A 193 17.35 -7.60 44.67
N GLY A 194 16.60 -7.37 43.60
CA GLY A 194 15.22 -6.85 43.62
C GLY A 194 15.10 -5.36 43.95
N ALA A 195 16.07 -4.77 44.66
CA ALA A 195 16.12 -3.34 44.97
C ALA A 195 17.56 -2.88 45.26
N CYS A 196 17.83 -1.59 45.04
CA CYS A 196 19.13 -0.99 45.34
C CYS A 196 19.53 -1.21 46.82
N GLY A 197 20.71 -1.82 47.03
CA GLY A 197 21.28 -2.04 48.36
C GLY A 197 20.69 -3.25 49.10
N ASN A 198 19.81 -4.01 48.46
CA ASN A 198 19.28 -5.25 49.02
C ASN A 198 20.25 -6.41 48.76
N ALA A 199 21.19 -6.61 49.68
CA ALA A 199 22.14 -7.70 49.60
C ALA A 199 21.54 -9.02 50.09
N CYS A 200 21.70 -10.10 49.31
CA CYS A 200 21.31 -11.45 49.68
C CYS A 200 22.12 -11.96 50.87
N ARG A 201 21.53 -12.85 51.68
CA ARG A 201 22.22 -13.43 52.83
C ARG A 201 23.32 -14.39 52.38
N ALA A 202 24.26 -14.67 53.28
CA ALA A 202 25.32 -15.65 53.01
C ALA A 202 24.71 -17.02 52.61
N GLY A 203 25.02 -17.47 51.40
CA GLY A 203 24.49 -18.72 50.83
C GLY A 203 23.30 -18.56 49.88
N GLU A 204 22.80 -17.34 49.67
CA GLU A 204 21.73 -17.02 48.72
C GLU A 204 22.29 -16.38 47.45
N SER A 205 21.67 -16.69 46.30
CA SER A 205 21.97 -16.08 44.99
C SER A 205 20.79 -15.25 44.51
N CYS A 206 21.06 -14.14 43.80
CA CYS A 206 20.00 -13.37 43.16
C CYS A 206 19.56 -14.05 41.86
N ILE A 207 18.33 -14.57 41.85
CA ILE A 207 17.74 -15.21 40.68
C ILE A 207 16.37 -14.57 40.45
N GLY A 208 16.20 -13.90 39.30
CA GLY A 208 14.93 -13.27 38.96
C GLY A 208 14.59 -12.07 39.86
N GLY A 209 15.58 -11.45 40.48
CA GLY A 209 15.39 -10.36 41.44
C GLY A 209 14.93 -10.79 42.84
N ALA A 210 15.01 -12.09 43.14
CA ALA A 210 14.78 -12.63 44.47
C ALA A 210 16.05 -13.33 44.99
N CYS A 211 16.38 -13.09 46.26
CA CYS A 211 17.41 -13.88 46.95
C CYS A 211 16.86 -15.29 47.17
N THR A 212 17.50 -16.28 46.55
CA THR A 212 17.09 -17.67 46.59
C THR A 212 18.20 -18.53 47.19
N ALA A 213 17.83 -19.52 48.00
CA ALA A 213 18.78 -20.47 48.55
C ALA A 213 19.17 -21.49 47.47
N GLY A 214 20.43 -21.42 46.99
CA GLY A 214 20.97 -22.38 46.03
C GLY A 214 21.64 -21.77 44.80
N CYS A 215 22.22 -22.64 43.98
CA CYS A 215 22.89 -22.29 42.73
C CYS A 215 22.06 -22.73 41.52
N PRO A 216 22.20 -22.05 40.36
CA PRO A 216 21.64 -22.51 39.09
C PRO A 216 22.02 -23.96 38.78
N ALA A 217 21.17 -24.67 38.02
CA ALA A 217 21.39 -26.06 37.67
C ALA A 217 22.79 -26.29 37.08
N GLY A 218 23.55 -27.23 37.65
CA GLY A 218 24.92 -27.57 37.24
C GLY A 218 26.05 -26.91 38.06
N LEU A 219 25.72 -26.01 38.98
CA LEU A 219 26.70 -25.36 39.88
C LEU A 219 26.45 -25.77 41.34
N THR A 220 27.53 -25.95 42.11
CA THR A 220 27.44 -26.32 43.53
C THR A 220 27.81 -25.12 44.41
N PRO A 221 27.05 -24.85 45.49
CA PRO A 221 27.39 -23.78 46.42
C PRO A 221 28.63 -24.15 47.23
N CYS A 222 29.72 -23.42 47.00
CA CYS A 222 30.96 -23.53 47.77
C CYS A 222 31.19 -22.21 48.52
N SER A 223 30.87 -22.22 49.81
CA SER A 223 31.10 -21.10 50.74
C SER A 223 30.59 -19.74 50.24
N GLY A 224 29.38 -19.72 49.68
CA GLY A 224 28.72 -18.49 49.18
C GLY A 224 29.03 -18.12 47.73
N SER A 225 29.75 -18.96 46.99
CA SER A 225 29.94 -18.81 45.54
C SER A 225 29.55 -20.07 44.79
N CYS A 226 28.88 -19.93 43.65
CA CYS A 226 28.49 -21.07 42.81
C CYS A 226 29.68 -21.51 41.95
N ARG A 227 30.15 -22.75 42.16
CA ARG A 227 31.34 -23.30 41.49
C ARG A 227 30.97 -24.50 40.63
N ALA A 228 31.62 -24.60 39.47
CA ALA A 228 31.46 -25.73 38.56
C ALA A 228 32.45 -26.83 38.95
N LEU A 229 32.03 -27.75 39.83
CA LEU A 229 32.91 -28.80 40.36
C LEU A 229 33.48 -29.73 39.28
N GLN A 230 32.96 -29.67 38.05
CA GLN A 230 33.42 -30.50 36.94
C GLN A 230 34.71 -30.00 36.29
N VAL A 231 35.03 -28.71 36.45
CA VAL A 231 36.13 -28.04 35.72
C VAL A 231 36.90 -27.02 36.57
N ASP A 232 36.38 -26.63 37.73
CA ASP A 232 37.02 -25.65 38.61
C ASP A 232 38.21 -26.30 39.35
N HIS A 233 39.43 -25.84 39.04
CA HIS A 233 40.68 -26.36 39.60
C HIS A 233 40.70 -26.32 41.13
N ASP A 234 40.09 -25.30 41.74
CA ASP A 234 40.11 -25.08 43.19
C ASP A 234 38.94 -25.77 43.90
N HIS A 235 38.01 -26.35 43.14
CA HIS A 235 36.80 -27.03 43.63
C HIS A 235 36.51 -28.32 42.87
N CYS A 236 37.55 -29.08 42.50
CA CYS A 236 37.42 -30.20 41.57
C CYS A 236 36.76 -31.44 42.20
N GLY A 237 35.50 -31.68 41.84
CA GLY A 237 34.66 -32.78 42.33
C GLY A 237 34.05 -32.54 43.71
N ALA A 238 34.57 -31.59 44.49
CA ALA A 238 34.03 -31.18 45.78
C ALA A 238 34.47 -29.74 46.10
N CYS A 239 33.66 -29.02 46.88
CA CYS A 239 34.01 -27.67 47.31
C CYS A 239 35.34 -27.64 48.08
N GLY A 240 36.29 -26.81 47.64
CA GLY A 240 37.60 -26.62 48.28
C GLY A 240 38.62 -27.71 47.95
N LYS A 241 38.31 -28.64 47.04
CA LYS A 241 39.26 -29.65 46.56
C LYS A 241 40.11 -29.07 45.43
N VAL A 242 41.31 -28.61 45.78
CA VAL A 242 42.29 -28.05 44.83
C VAL A 242 43.10 -29.19 44.18
N CYS A 243 43.26 -29.17 42.86
CA CYS A 243 44.15 -30.09 42.16
C CYS A 243 45.64 -29.73 42.37
N GLY A 244 46.56 -30.71 42.26
CA GLY A 244 48.00 -30.44 42.38
C GLY A 244 48.51 -29.49 41.28
N ALA A 245 49.67 -28.86 41.49
CA ALA A 245 50.22 -27.82 40.59
C ALA A 245 50.46 -28.26 39.11
N ALA A 246 50.41 -29.56 38.82
CA ALA A 246 50.52 -30.14 37.48
C ALA A 246 49.29 -30.95 37.07
N GLU A 247 48.20 -30.87 37.84
CA GLU A 247 46.96 -31.58 37.59
C GLU A 247 45.87 -30.62 37.10
N VAL A 248 44.96 -31.14 36.29
CA VAL A 248 43.82 -30.38 35.75
C VAL A 248 42.51 -31.02 36.16
N CYS A 249 41.49 -30.19 36.43
CA CYS A 249 40.16 -30.67 36.78
C CYS A 249 39.37 -31.02 35.52
N GLU A 250 39.08 -32.29 35.32
CA GLU A 250 38.22 -32.77 34.23
C GLU A 250 37.18 -33.74 34.78
N SER A 251 35.90 -33.50 34.49
CA SER A 251 34.77 -34.30 35.00
C SER A 251 34.76 -34.49 36.53
N GLY A 252 35.28 -33.51 37.27
CA GLY A 252 35.35 -33.55 38.73
C GLY A 252 36.46 -34.43 39.32
N ALA A 253 37.44 -34.85 38.51
CA ALA A 253 38.65 -35.51 38.95
C ALA A 253 39.90 -34.70 38.56
N CYS A 254 40.94 -34.76 39.39
CA CYS A 254 42.24 -34.16 39.08
C CYS A 254 43.05 -35.17 38.25
N HIS A 255 43.50 -34.76 37.07
CA HIS A 255 44.24 -35.60 36.14
C HIS A 255 45.66 -35.05 35.94
N ALA A 256 46.66 -35.95 35.93
CA ALA A 256 48.08 -35.60 35.85
C ALA A 256 48.57 -35.11 34.46
N SER A 257 47.71 -35.11 33.44
CA SER A 257 48.11 -34.71 32.08
C SER A 257 46.92 -34.24 31.25
N CYS A 258 47.16 -33.22 30.43
CA CYS A 258 46.23 -32.72 29.43
C CYS A 258 46.06 -33.71 28.28
N GLY A 259 44.83 -34.10 27.97
CA GLY A 259 44.53 -34.92 26.78
C GLY A 259 44.67 -34.12 25.47
N GLY A 260 44.94 -34.82 24.36
CA GLY A 260 44.79 -34.25 23.01
C GLY A 260 45.91 -33.32 22.52
N GLY A 261 47.17 -33.56 22.89
CA GLY A 261 48.31 -32.77 22.38
C GLY A 261 48.47 -31.38 23.00
N LEU A 262 47.69 -31.09 24.05
CA LEU A 262 47.80 -29.90 24.88
C LEU A 262 48.87 -30.08 25.97
N VAL A 263 49.53 -29.00 26.36
CA VAL A 263 50.60 -29.01 27.37
C VAL A 263 50.13 -28.28 28.64
N ALA A 264 50.44 -28.83 29.80
CA ALA A 264 50.11 -28.22 31.08
C ALA A 264 51.05 -27.04 31.35
N CYS A 265 50.51 -25.82 31.29
CA CYS A 265 51.23 -24.60 31.65
C CYS A 265 50.59 -24.01 32.91
N ALA A 266 51.25 -24.19 34.06
CA ALA A 266 50.84 -23.65 35.37
C ALA A 266 49.38 -23.97 35.77
N GLY A 267 48.98 -25.24 35.71
CA GLY A 267 47.65 -25.71 36.15
C GLY A 267 46.53 -25.58 35.11
N ALA A 268 46.83 -25.15 33.88
CA ALA A 268 45.87 -25.11 32.77
C ALA A 268 46.42 -25.77 31.50
N CYS A 269 45.56 -26.49 30.77
CA CYS A 269 45.91 -27.06 29.47
C CYS A 269 45.93 -25.97 28.40
N ARG A 270 47.11 -25.76 27.78
CA ARG A 270 47.34 -24.76 26.74
C ARG A 270 47.84 -25.42 25.47
N SER A 271 47.45 -24.87 24.33
CA SER A 271 47.89 -25.36 23.02
C SER A 271 49.16 -24.61 22.60
N LEU A 272 50.31 -25.28 22.58
CA LEU A 272 51.55 -24.61 22.15
C LEU A 272 51.54 -24.23 20.66
N SER A 273 50.62 -24.76 19.85
CA SER A 273 50.52 -24.45 18.43
C SER A 273 49.64 -23.24 18.11
N SER A 274 48.82 -22.77 19.07
CA SER A 274 47.79 -21.75 18.81
C SER A 274 47.54 -20.76 19.95
N ASP A 275 48.03 -21.04 21.17
CA ASP A 275 47.89 -20.14 22.31
C ASP A 275 48.95 -19.03 22.24
N ALA A 276 48.51 -17.81 21.98
CA ALA A 276 49.39 -16.65 21.83
C ALA A 276 50.14 -16.26 23.12
N ALA A 277 49.75 -16.78 24.30
CA ALA A 277 50.47 -16.57 25.55
C ALA A 277 51.47 -17.71 25.86
N HIS A 278 51.42 -18.80 25.10
CA HIS A 278 52.23 -20.02 25.31
C HIS A 278 52.71 -20.60 23.97
N CYS A 279 53.09 -19.76 23.02
CA CYS A 279 53.38 -20.16 21.64
C CYS A 279 54.72 -20.89 21.53
N GLY A 280 54.70 -22.15 21.13
CA GLY A 280 55.88 -23.03 21.02
C GLY A 280 56.42 -23.55 22.36
N ALA A 281 56.24 -22.82 23.46
CA ALA A 281 56.59 -23.24 24.81
C ALA A 281 55.72 -22.54 25.89
N CYS A 282 55.55 -23.18 27.04
CA CYS A 282 54.81 -22.58 28.16
C CYS A 282 55.45 -21.24 28.58
N GLY A 283 54.64 -20.18 28.64
CA GLY A 283 55.05 -18.84 29.05
C GLY A 283 55.67 -18.00 27.93
N ASN A 284 55.75 -18.51 26.70
CA ASN A 284 56.24 -17.76 25.56
C ASN A 284 55.10 -16.98 24.88
N ALA A 285 54.89 -15.73 25.30
CA ALA A 285 53.85 -14.86 24.75
C ALA A 285 54.32 -14.12 23.49
N CYS A 286 53.48 -14.11 22.44
CA CYS A 286 53.74 -13.36 21.21
C CYS A 286 53.63 -11.85 21.42
N ALA A 287 54.32 -11.06 20.59
CA ALA A 287 54.28 -9.60 20.68
C ALA A 287 52.87 -9.05 20.34
N PRO A 288 52.51 -7.83 20.83
CA PRO A 288 51.24 -7.21 20.49
C PRO A 288 51.03 -7.10 18.96
N GLY A 289 50.01 -7.78 18.44
CA GLY A 289 49.70 -7.82 16.99
C GLY A 289 50.14 -9.09 16.25
N GLU A 290 50.82 -10.01 16.92
CA GLU A 290 51.19 -11.32 16.37
C GLU A 290 50.22 -12.43 16.84
N ALA A 291 49.99 -13.42 15.99
CA ALA A 291 49.25 -14.63 16.32
C ALA A 291 50.18 -15.85 16.36
N CYS A 292 49.87 -16.82 17.22
CA CYS A 292 50.58 -18.10 17.25
C CYS A 292 50.03 -19.02 16.17
N VAL A 293 50.87 -19.40 15.20
CA VAL A 293 50.54 -20.38 14.15
C VAL A 293 51.61 -21.46 14.14
N ASP A 294 51.18 -22.69 14.39
CA ASP A 294 52.01 -23.91 14.46
C ASP A 294 53.23 -23.79 15.39
N GLY A 295 53.09 -23.02 16.48
CA GLY A 295 54.12 -22.86 17.51
C GLY A 295 55.13 -21.74 17.24
N THR A 296 54.83 -20.89 16.26
CA THR A 296 55.61 -19.67 15.95
C THR A 296 54.72 -18.43 15.94
N CYS A 297 55.20 -17.34 16.54
CA CYS A 297 54.54 -16.03 16.48
C CYS A 297 54.75 -15.40 15.08
N GLY A 298 53.68 -14.90 14.46
CA GLY A 298 53.75 -14.26 13.14
C GLY A 298 52.64 -13.22 12.92
N ALA A 299 52.82 -12.35 11.92
CA ALA A 299 51.96 -11.19 11.65
C ALA A 299 50.51 -11.57 11.31
N ALA A 300 49.56 -10.97 12.02
CA ALA A 300 48.11 -11.14 11.81
C ALA A 300 47.60 -10.47 10.52
N CYS A 301 46.38 -10.84 10.10
CA CYS A 301 45.69 -10.40 8.87
C CYS A 301 45.70 -8.86 8.64
N PRO A 302 45.60 -8.40 7.37
CA PRO A 302 45.53 -6.98 7.03
C PRO A 302 44.40 -6.23 7.75
N ALA A 303 44.57 -4.91 7.93
CA ALA A 303 43.58 -4.05 8.58
C ALA A 303 42.18 -4.20 7.95
N GLY A 304 41.18 -4.55 8.78
CA GLY A 304 39.80 -4.82 8.38
C GLY A 304 39.44 -6.31 8.29
N PHE A 305 40.42 -7.21 8.36
CA PHE A 305 40.20 -8.66 8.31
C PHE A 305 40.62 -9.33 9.62
N VAL A 306 39.83 -10.29 10.10
CA VAL A 306 40.12 -11.08 11.31
C VAL A 306 40.44 -12.51 10.90
N SER A 307 41.42 -13.13 11.57
CA SER A 307 41.79 -14.52 11.32
C SER A 307 40.72 -15.46 11.89
N CYS A 308 39.98 -16.12 11.01
CA CYS A 308 38.97 -17.11 11.38
C CYS A 308 39.44 -18.48 10.93
N SER A 309 39.94 -19.28 11.88
CA SER A 309 40.51 -20.61 11.63
C SER A 309 41.62 -20.59 10.57
N SER A 310 42.63 -19.71 10.76
CA SER A 310 43.79 -19.52 9.86
C SER A 310 43.50 -18.95 8.47
N VAL A 311 42.28 -18.47 8.22
CA VAL A 311 41.90 -17.75 7.00
C VAL A 311 41.37 -16.36 7.36
N CYS A 312 41.89 -15.32 6.71
CA CYS A 312 41.42 -13.95 6.92
C CYS A 312 40.00 -13.76 6.37
N ARG A 313 39.07 -13.28 7.21
CA ARG A 313 37.67 -12.97 6.84
C ARG A 313 37.35 -11.51 7.11
N ASP A 314 36.59 -10.90 6.21
CA ASP A 314 36.14 -9.50 6.33
C ASP A 314 34.98 -9.42 7.33
N VAL A 315 35.30 -9.15 8.59
CA VAL A 315 34.27 -9.03 9.62
C VAL A 315 33.45 -7.74 9.52
N GLY A 316 33.82 -6.82 8.63
CA GLY A 316 33.10 -5.59 8.37
C GLY A 316 31.91 -5.76 7.45
N ASN A 317 31.97 -6.71 6.50
CA ASN A 317 30.97 -6.86 5.45
C ASN A 317 30.56 -8.32 5.14
N ASP A 318 31.24 -9.33 5.68
CA ASP A 318 30.86 -10.73 5.47
C ASP A 318 29.65 -11.12 6.34
N PRO A 319 28.49 -11.46 5.75
CA PRO A 319 27.31 -11.89 6.51
C PRO A 319 27.51 -13.19 7.31
N ALA A 320 28.53 -14.00 7.00
CA ALA A 320 28.84 -15.22 7.75
C ALA A 320 29.81 -14.99 8.92
N HIS A 321 30.48 -13.82 8.98
CA HIS A 321 31.50 -13.49 9.97
C HIS A 321 31.36 -12.04 10.47
N CYS A 322 30.12 -11.56 10.63
CA CYS A 322 29.86 -10.15 10.85
C CYS A 322 30.18 -9.71 12.28
N GLY A 323 31.14 -8.80 12.43
CA GLY A 323 31.66 -8.35 13.73
C GLY A 323 32.60 -9.34 14.41
N GLY A 324 32.76 -10.55 13.85
CA GLY A 324 33.64 -11.58 14.39
C GLY A 324 33.49 -12.94 13.69
N CYS A 325 34.46 -13.82 13.90
CA CYS A 325 34.47 -15.14 13.28
C CYS A 325 33.25 -16.00 13.66
N GLY A 326 32.56 -16.54 12.66
CA GLY A 326 31.40 -17.41 12.85
C GLY A 326 30.12 -16.70 13.28
N HIS A 327 30.14 -15.36 13.38
CA HIS A 327 28.98 -14.56 13.73
C HIS A 327 28.11 -14.30 12.49
N ALA A 328 27.41 -15.35 12.05
CA ALA A 328 26.52 -15.26 10.90
C ALA A 328 25.27 -14.42 11.22
N CYS A 329 24.96 -13.45 10.36
CA CYS A 329 23.73 -12.67 10.45
C CYS A 329 22.51 -13.55 10.20
N LYS A 330 21.38 -13.18 10.81
CA LYS A 330 20.14 -13.92 10.63
C LYS A 330 19.64 -13.80 9.19
N PRO A 331 18.85 -14.75 8.68
CA PRO A 331 18.22 -14.62 7.36
C PRO A 331 17.47 -13.28 7.22
N GLY A 332 17.84 -12.46 6.24
CA GLY A 332 17.26 -11.13 5.99
C GLY A 332 18.07 -9.93 6.52
N GLU A 333 19.18 -10.18 7.22
CA GLU A 333 20.14 -9.16 7.63
C GLU A 333 21.37 -9.14 6.71
N SER A 334 22.08 -8.01 6.66
CA SER A 334 23.37 -7.89 5.99
C SER A 334 24.39 -7.24 6.91
N CYS A 335 25.66 -7.65 6.76
CA CYS A 335 26.74 -7.09 7.56
C CYS A 335 27.14 -5.72 7.04
N ARG A 336 27.11 -4.70 7.91
CA ARG A 336 27.60 -3.36 7.57
C ARG A 336 28.38 -2.78 8.75
N ALA A 337 29.67 -2.53 8.51
CA ALA A 337 30.61 -2.06 9.53
C ALA A 337 30.67 -2.96 10.77
N GLY A 338 30.58 -4.28 10.57
CA GLY A 338 30.69 -5.27 11.64
C GLY A 338 29.45 -5.43 12.52
N VAL A 339 28.30 -4.90 12.08
CA VAL A 339 27.01 -5.09 12.74
C VAL A 339 26.04 -5.72 11.75
N CYS A 340 25.35 -6.78 12.17
CA CYS A 340 24.22 -7.31 11.41
C CYS A 340 23.10 -6.30 11.45
N THR A 341 22.83 -5.69 10.30
CA THR A 341 21.79 -4.68 10.14
C THR A 341 20.68 -5.25 9.27
N LEU A 342 19.44 -4.98 9.64
CA LEU A 342 18.29 -5.35 8.84
C LEU A 342 18.29 -4.50 7.56
N VAL A 343 18.59 -5.13 6.43
CA VAL A 343 18.56 -4.49 5.12
C VAL A 343 17.32 -4.97 4.39
N CYS A 344 16.34 -4.09 4.27
CA CYS A 344 15.10 -4.40 3.58
C CYS A 344 15.30 -4.28 2.07
N ALA A 345 15.25 -5.43 1.38
CA ALA A 345 15.29 -5.48 -0.07
C ALA A 345 13.96 -5.04 -0.69
N GLY A 346 13.99 -4.56 -1.93
CA GLY A 346 12.79 -4.31 -2.73
C GLY A 346 11.93 -3.10 -2.33
N GLY A 347 12.50 -2.13 -1.62
CA GLY A 347 11.76 -0.91 -1.21
C GLY A 347 10.93 -1.05 0.07
N ALA A 348 11.01 -2.21 0.75
CA ALA A 348 10.44 -2.40 2.08
C ALA A 348 11.17 -1.54 3.13
N VAL A 349 10.48 -1.19 4.22
CA VAL A 349 10.98 -0.33 5.29
C VAL A 349 11.07 -1.12 6.60
N ALA A 350 12.10 -0.83 7.40
CA ALA A 350 12.27 -1.45 8.71
C ALA A 350 11.27 -0.87 9.72
N CYS A 351 10.26 -1.67 10.09
CA CYS A 351 9.24 -1.31 11.08
C CYS A 351 9.30 -2.28 12.25
N GLY A 352 9.69 -1.79 13.44
CA GLY A 352 9.72 -2.61 14.65
C GLY A 352 10.67 -3.82 14.60
N GLY A 353 11.79 -3.69 13.86
CA GLY A 353 12.78 -4.77 13.72
C GLY A 353 12.47 -5.82 12.65
N ALA A 354 11.45 -5.61 11.81
CA ALA A 354 11.17 -6.45 10.65
C ALA A 354 10.94 -5.61 9.39
N CYS A 355 11.28 -6.16 8.22
CA CYS A 355 11.01 -5.51 6.95
C CYS A 355 9.54 -5.62 6.60
N ARG A 356 8.91 -4.48 6.36
CA ARG A 356 7.50 -4.36 5.97
C ARG A 356 7.41 -3.59 4.68
N ASP A 357 6.69 -4.15 3.72
CA ASP A 357 6.34 -3.43 2.52
C ASP A 357 5.16 -2.51 2.83
N LEU A 358 5.44 -1.22 3.00
CA LEU A 358 4.44 -0.22 3.36
C LEU A 358 3.37 -0.04 2.27
N SER A 359 3.58 -0.59 1.06
CA SER A 359 2.62 -0.51 -0.03
C SER A 359 1.50 -1.55 0.05
N ILE A 360 1.72 -2.66 0.76
CA ILE A 360 0.81 -3.81 0.83
C ILE A 360 0.57 -4.37 2.24
N ASP A 361 1.36 -4.00 3.24
CA ASP A 361 1.19 -4.46 4.62
C ASP A 361 0.09 -3.67 5.35
N PRO A 362 -1.06 -4.29 5.70
CA PRO A 362 -2.14 -3.63 6.41
C PRO A 362 -1.76 -3.19 7.84
N GLY A 363 -0.71 -3.75 8.43
CA GLY A 363 -0.21 -3.35 9.75
C GLY A 363 0.74 -2.15 9.74
N ASN A 364 1.24 -1.75 8.56
CA ASN A 364 2.25 -0.69 8.39
C ASN A 364 1.96 0.14 7.13
N CYS A 365 0.69 0.41 6.83
CA CYS A 365 0.27 0.91 5.53
C CYS A 365 0.61 2.39 5.32
N GLY A 366 1.60 2.65 4.47
CA GLY A 366 2.16 3.98 4.18
C GLY A 366 3.10 4.54 5.25
N ALA A 367 3.12 3.96 6.45
CA ALA A 367 4.06 4.31 7.52
C ALA A 367 4.16 3.17 8.55
N CYS A 368 5.32 3.02 9.19
CA CYS A 368 5.49 2.05 10.26
C CYS A 368 4.48 2.29 11.40
N GLY A 369 3.81 1.22 11.84
CA GLY A 369 2.80 1.26 12.90
C GLY A 369 1.43 1.83 12.49
N LYS A 370 1.24 2.21 11.22
CA LYS A 370 -0.08 2.63 10.71
C LYS A 370 -0.91 1.40 10.34
N VAL A 371 -1.70 0.93 11.30
CA VAL A 371 -2.60 -0.22 11.13
C VAL A 371 -3.91 0.22 10.47
N CYS A 372 -4.29 -0.47 9.39
CA CYS A 372 -5.57 -0.26 8.72
C CYS A 372 -6.72 -0.83 9.56
N ALA A 373 -7.75 -0.01 9.77
CA ALA A 373 -8.92 -0.41 10.55
C ALA A 373 -9.69 -1.53 9.84
N THR A 374 -10.13 -2.51 10.61
CA THR A 374 -11.03 -3.58 10.17
C THR A 374 -12.48 -3.13 10.22
N ALA A 375 -13.32 -3.90 9.55
CA ALA A 375 -14.61 -3.45 9.07
C ALA A 375 -15.62 -4.62 9.06
N SER A 376 -16.89 -4.35 9.31
CA SER A 376 -17.98 -5.33 9.23
C SER A 376 -17.99 -6.00 7.86
N MET A 377 -18.00 -7.34 7.84
CA MET A 377 -18.00 -8.17 6.61
C MET A 377 -16.90 -7.80 5.61
N ALA A 378 -15.77 -7.30 6.11
CA ALA A 378 -14.67 -6.86 5.28
C ALA A 378 -13.30 -6.95 6.00
N ARG A 379 -12.25 -7.15 5.21
CA ARG A 379 -10.86 -7.21 5.70
C ARG A 379 -10.12 -5.92 5.37
N ALA A 380 -9.31 -5.46 6.32
CA ALA A 380 -8.40 -4.35 6.11
C ALA A 380 -7.30 -4.74 5.11
N THR A 381 -7.10 -3.93 4.08
CA THR A 381 -6.07 -4.10 3.07
C THR A 381 -5.21 -2.84 2.96
N CYS A 382 -4.01 -2.98 2.40
CA CYS A 382 -3.16 -1.86 2.05
C CYS A 382 -2.93 -1.89 0.54
N VAL A 383 -3.25 -0.78 -0.13
CA VAL A 383 -3.06 -0.65 -1.58
C VAL A 383 -2.28 0.62 -1.83
N MET A 384 -1.06 0.48 -2.34
CA MET A 384 -0.14 1.58 -2.64
C MET A 384 0.11 2.51 -1.43
N GLY A 385 0.17 1.96 -0.22
CA GLY A 385 0.45 2.72 1.01
C GLY A 385 -0.74 3.48 1.59
N SER A 386 -1.94 3.26 1.05
CA SER A 386 -3.19 3.76 1.60
C SER A 386 -4.06 2.63 2.10
N CYS A 387 -4.65 2.81 3.28
CA CYS A 387 -5.57 1.83 3.85
C CYS A 387 -6.82 1.73 2.99
N ALA A 388 -7.20 0.51 2.69
CA ALA A 388 -8.41 0.16 1.97
C ALA A 388 -9.13 -0.98 2.71
N ILE A 389 -10.36 -1.25 2.28
CA ILE A 389 -11.19 -2.33 2.80
C ILE A 389 -11.51 -3.23 1.61
N ALA A 390 -11.44 -4.55 1.80
CA ALA A 390 -11.88 -5.53 0.81
C ALA A 390 -13.00 -6.39 1.40
N CYS A 391 -14.13 -6.53 0.70
CA CYS A 391 -15.24 -7.33 1.19
C CYS A 391 -14.90 -8.81 1.33
N ASP A 392 -15.49 -9.44 2.33
CA ASP A 392 -15.48 -10.89 2.45
C ASP A 392 -16.25 -11.52 1.28
N ALA A 393 -15.93 -12.77 0.95
CA ALA A 393 -16.53 -13.47 -0.17
C ALA A 393 -18.06 -13.49 -0.04
N GLY A 394 -18.76 -12.92 -1.03
CA GLY A 394 -20.21 -12.83 -1.02
C GLY A 394 -20.79 -11.52 -0.46
N PHE A 395 -19.99 -10.49 -0.21
CA PHE A 395 -20.44 -9.16 0.25
C PHE A 395 -19.90 -8.01 -0.63
N ALA A 396 -20.59 -6.87 -0.64
CA ALA A 396 -20.24 -5.66 -1.39
C ALA A 396 -20.56 -4.38 -0.58
N ASP A 397 -19.66 -3.39 -0.69
CA ASP A 397 -19.56 -2.10 0.03
C ASP A 397 -20.52 -1.04 -0.50
N CYS A 398 -21.77 -1.40 -0.77
CA CYS A 398 -22.69 -0.63 -1.61
C CYS A 398 -23.33 0.54 -0.87
N ASP A 399 -22.51 1.45 -0.39
CA ASP A 399 -22.76 2.06 0.89
C ASP A 399 -23.54 3.37 0.81
N GLY A 400 -24.66 3.37 1.53
CA GLY A 400 -25.12 4.56 2.25
C GLY A 400 -24.39 4.73 3.58
N ASP A 401 -23.15 4.24 3.63
CA ASP A 401 -22.08 4.22 4.65
C ASP A 401 -22.32 3.42 5.94
N ALA A 402 -21.89 2.16 5.99
CA ALA A 402 -21.72 1.46 7.26
C ALA A 402 -20.38 1.79 7.95
N SER A 403 -19.70 2.90 7.61
CA SER A 403 -18.44 3.46 8.14
C SER A 403 -17.24 2.51 8.20
N ASN A 404 -17.44 1.27 7.79
CA ASN A 404 -16.53 0.18 8.06
C ASN A 404 -16.96 -1.08 7.31
N GLY A 405 -17.20 -1.02 6.01
CA GLY A 405 -17.26 -2.23 5.19
C GLY A 405 -18.66 -2.74 4.89
N CYS A 406 -18.70 -3.97 4.37
CA CYS A 406 -19.56 -4.28 3.24
C CYS A 406 -21.01 -4.56 3.65
N GLU A 407 -21.94 -3.70 3.20
CA GLU A 407 -23.32 -3.71 3.74
C GLU A 407 -24.21 -4.79 3.17
N THR A 408 -23.91 -5.30 1.97
CA THR A 408 -24.91 -6.09 1.22
C THR A 408 -24.33 -7.42 0.71
N PRO A 409 -25.11 -8.52 0.74
CA PRO A 409 -24.73 -9.76 0.08
C PRO A 409 -24.60 -9.59 -1.45
N ALA A 410 -23.46 -9.97 -2.02
CA ALA A 410 -23.12 -9.90 -3.44
C ALA A 410 -24.03 -10.75 -4.36
N ALA A 411 -24.95 -11.55 -3.80
CA ALA A 411 -25.98 -12.28 -4.54
C ALA A 411 -26.97 -11.36 -5.29
N GLY A 412 -26.92 -10.05 -5.07
CA GLY A 412 -27.62 -9.02 -5.84
C GLY A 412 -26.66 -8.05 -6.55
N ALA A 413 -25.71 -8.51 -7.35
CA ALA A 413 -24.71 -7.65 -8.02
C ALA A 413 -25.29 -6.41 -8.76
N CYS A 414 -26.56 -6.44 -9.18
CA CYS A 414 -27.22 -5.30 -9.82
C CYS A 414 -27.93 -4.32 -8.84
N THR A 415 -28.13 -4.65 -7.56
CA THR A 415 -28.76 -3.72 -6.58
C THR A 415 -27.80 -2.62 -6.12
N CYS A 416 -26.50 -2.89 -6.13
CA CYS A 416 -25.46 -1.91 -5.76
C CYS A 416 -25.25 -0.79 -6.79
N THR A 417 -25.57 -1.04 -8.06
CA THR A 417 -25.54 0.00 -9.10
C THR A 417 -26.77 0.91 -9.09
N ARG A 418 -27.78 0.65 -8.23
CA ARG A 418 -29.03 1.43 -8.16
C ARG A 418 -29.28 2.21 -6.86
N ALA A 419 -28.61 1.88 -5.75
CA ALA A 419 -29.02 2.33 -4.41
C ALA A 419 -28.30 3.58 -3.85
N SER A 420 -27.11 3.95 -4.32
CA SER A 420 -26.32 5.05 -3.73
C SER A 420 -25.45 5.75 -4.77
N PHE A 421 -26.06 6.66 -5.54
CA PHE A 421 -25.38 7.56 -6.47
C PHE A 421 -25.00 8.87 -5.78
N ALA A 422 -24.16 8.82 -4.74
CA ALA A 422 -23.57 10.05 -4.22
C ALA A 422 -22.56 10.56 -5.27
N PRO A 423 -22.78 11.75 -5.89
CA PRO A 423 -21.83 12.27 -6.84
C PRO A 423 -20.52 12.59 -6.13
N SER A 424 -19.38 12.26 -6.74
CA SER A 424 -18.09 12.51 -6.13
C SER A 424 -17.87 14.01 -5.92
N THR A 425 -17.55 14.40 -4.69
CA THR A 425 -17.18 15.79 -4.34
C THR A 425 -15.75 16.13 -4.68
N LYS A 426 -14.93 15.14 -5.04
CA LYS A 426 -13.50 15.31 -5.37
C LYS A 426 -13.32 16.12 -6.65
N THR A 427 -12.33 17.01 -6.70
CA THR A 427 -11.93 17.71 -7.92
C THR A 427 -11.15 16.77 -8.83
N CYS A 428 -11.37 16.88 -10.13
CA CYS A 428 -10.67 16.02 -11.08
C CYS A 428 -9.35 16.64 -11.55
N ASP A 429 -8.29 15.83 -11.54
CA ASP A 429 -7.00 16.19 -12.10
C ASP A 429 -6.79 15.55 -13.49
N PRO A 430 -6.78 16.33 -14.59
CA PRO A 430 -6.56 15.79 -15.94
C PRO A 430 -5.09 15.39 -16.19
N GLY A 431 -4.14 15.86 -15.38
CA GLY A 431 -2.71 15.56 -15.47
C GLY A 431 -2.22 14.56 -14.41
N ALA A 432 -3.15 13.93 -13.68
CA ALA A 432 -2.82 13.04 -12.58
C ALA A 432 -1.85 11.92 -13.01
N VAL A 433 -0.84 11.67 -12.17
CA VAL A 433 0.07 10.50 -12.32
C VAL A 433 -0.66 9.18 -12.04
N THR A 434 -1.87 9.25 -11.48
CA THR A 434 -2.78 8.13 -11.25
C THR A 434 -3.56 7.73 -12.51
N GLU A 435 -4.11 6.53 -12.52
CA GLU A 435 -4.79 5.95 -13.70
C GLU A 435 -5.99 6.80 -14.18
N PHE A 436 -6.72 7.38 -13.22
CA PHE A 436 -7.86 8.30 -13.42
C PHE A 436 -7.62 9.61 -12.64
N GLY A 437 -8.46 10.63 -12.87
CA GLY A 437 -8.30 11.95 -12.24
C GLY A 437 -8.77 12.03 -10.79
N GLY A 438 -9.07 10.88 -10.18
CA GLY A 438 -9.54 10.71 -8.80
C GLY A 438 -10.48 9.51 -8.68
N GLY A 439 -10.86 9.19 -7.44
CA GLY A 439 -11.80 8.11 -7.12
C GLY A 439 -11.19 6.71 -7.08
N ARG A 440 -11.95 5.76 -6.52
CA ARG A 440 -11.57 4.34 -6.39
C ARG A 440 -12.35 3.41 -7.31
N GLY A 441 -13.33 3.93 -8.06
CA GLY A 441 -14.13 3.14 -9.01
C GLY A 441 -15.25 2.34 -8.34
N VAL A 442 -15.66 2.71 -7.14
CA VAL A 442 -16.70 2.06 -6.34
C VAL A 442 -17.93 2.98 -6.22
N PRO A 443 -19.11 2.47 -5.83
CA PRO A 443 -20.23 3.32 -5.39
C PRO A 443 -19.75 4.40 -4.40
N GLY A 444 -20.29 5.62 -4.48
CA GLY A 444 -19.88 6.76 -3.62
C GLY A 444 -18.50 7.37 -3.91
N ASP A 445 -17.58 6.64 -4.54
CA ASP A 445 -16.25 7.13 -4.94
C ASP A 445 -15.84 6.68 -6.36
N PRO A 446 -16.62 7.07 -7.39
CA PRO A 446 -16.40 6.67 -8.78
C PRO A 446 -15.09 7.24 -9.34
N PHE A 447 -14.49 6.54 -10.30
CA PHE A 447 -13.36 7.05 -11.06
C PHE A 447 -13.74 8.31 -11.84
N LEU A 448 -12.93 9.36 -11.71
CA LEU A 448 -13.15 10.63 -12.39
C LEU A 448 -12.47 10.63 -13.77
N VAL A 449 -13.26 10.81 -14.82
CA VAL A 449 -12.82 10.84 -16.21
C VAL A 449 -12.87 12.27 -16.73
N CYS A 450 -11.70 12.81 -17.09
CA CYS A 450 -11.53 14.24 -17.39
C CYS A 450 -10.63 14.50 -18.58
N SER A 451 -10.07 13.44 -19.16
CA SER A 451 -9.32 13.48 -20.40
C SER A 451 -9.62 12.25 -21.24
N GLN A 452 -9.34 12.35 -22.54
CA GLN A 452 -9.51 11.23 -23.47
C GLN A 452 -8.60 10.05 -23.12
N ALA A 453 -7.39 10.32 -22.59
CA ALA A 453 -6.47 9.29 -22.14
C ALA A 453 -7.05 8.48 -20.97
N GLN A 454 -7.73 9.12 -20.03
CA GLN A 454 -8.43 8.45 -18.93
C GLN A 454 -9.63 7.64 -19.45
N LEU A 455 -10.40 8.20 -20.39
CA LEU A 455 -11.52 7.49 -21.03
C LEU A 455 -11.07 6.19 -21.71
N ALA A 456 -9.90 6.18 -22.36
CA ALA A 456 -9.35 5.00 -23.01
C ALA A 456 -9.03 3.85 -22.04
N ARG A 457 -8.88 4.12 -20.73
CA ARG A 457 -8.60 3.12 -19.69
C ARG A 457 -9.85 2.48 -19.10
N VAL A 458 -11.05 3.01 -19.38
CA VAL A 458 -12.31 2.46 -18.86
C VAL A 458 -12.47 0.98 -19.22
N GLY A 459 -12.00 0.57 -20.40
CA GLY A 459 -12.02 -0.82 -20.85
C GLY A 459 -11.24 -1.79 -19.97
N ALA A 460 -10.30 -1.33 -19.14
CA ALA A 460 -9.57 -2.16 -18.18
C ALA A 460 -10.34 -2.38 -16.85
N HIS A 461 -11.44 -1.65 -16.63
CA HIS A 461 -12.17 -1.57 -15.36
C HIS A 461 -13.68 -1.71 -15.58
N LEU A 462 -14.09 -2.76 -16.29
CA LEU A 462 -15.46 -2.92 -16.83
C LEU A 462 -16.58 -3.04 -15.77
N ALA A 463 -16.25 -3.39 -14.53
CA ALA A 463 -17.18 -3.47 -13.41
C ALA A 463 -17.20 -2.22 -12.52
N ALA A 464 -16.32 -1.24 -12.79
CA ALA A 464 -16.16 -0.06 -11.94
C ALA A 464 -17.19 1.05 -12.24
N HIS A 465 -17.24 2.04 -11.35
CA HIS A 465 -18.10 3.22 -11.47
C HIS A 465 -17.29 4.42 -11.97
N PHE A 466 -17.85 5.17 -12.92
CA PHE A 466 -17.20 6.28 -13.59
C PHE A 466 -18.09 7.52 -13.61
N GLU A 467 -17.46 8.69 -13.44
CA GLU A 467 -18.07 9.99 -13.66
C GLU A 467 -17.28 10.80 -14.68
N LEU A 468 -17.97 11.30 -15.70
CA LEU A 468 -17.43 12.32 -16.58
C LEU A 468 -17.50 13.70 -15.90
N ARG A 469 -16.42 14.48 -15.97
CA ARG A 469 -16.33 15.79 -15.28
C ARG A 469 -16.11 16.98 -16.20
N THR A 470 -15.94 16.71 -17.48
CA THR A 470 -15.81 17.73 -18.53
C THR A 470 -16.26 17.12 -19.84
N ASP A 471 -16.62 17.99 -20.79
CA ASP A 471 -16.81 17.56 -22.16
C ASP A 471 -15.48 17.07 -22.74
N LEU A 472 -15.52 16.01 -23.53
CA LEU A 472 -14.37 15.42 -24.20
C LEU A 472 -14.54 15.53 -25.71
N THR A 473 -13.53 16.03 -26.40
CA THR A 473 -13.53 16.15 -27.85
C THR A 473 -12.46 15.26 -28.44
N PHE A 474 -12.86 14.36 -29.35
CA PHE A 474 -11.95 13.53 -30.13
C PHE A 474 -11.42 14.35 -31.30
N ALA A 475 -10.09 14.44 -31.43
CA ALA A 475 -9.48 14.97 -32.64
C ALA A 475 -9.52 13.92 -33.75
N ASP A 476 -9.87 14.28 -34.98
CA ASP A 476 -9.70 13.42 -36.16
C ASP A 476 -8.19 13.17 -36.38
N PRO A 477 -7.69 11.92 -36.51
CA PRO A 477 -8.38 10.65 -36.75
C PRO A 477 -8.48 9.69 -35.56
N THR A 478 -8.56 10.22 -34.33
CA THR A 478 -8.55 9.39 -33.12
C THR A 478 -9.76 8.46 -33.07
N VAL A 479 -9.49 7.15 -33.01
CA VAL A 479 -10.50 6.11 -32.97
C VAL A 479 -10.77 5.71 -31.52
N HIS A 480 -12.05 5.63 -31.16
CA HIS A 480 -12.50 5.01 -29.93
C HIS A 480 -12.57 3.49 -30.11
N ARG A 481 -11.89 2.75 -29.23
CA ARG A 481 -12.05 1.28 -29.16
C ARG A 481 -13.28 0.97 -28.30
N PRO A 482 -14.24 0.15 -28.79
CA PRO A 482 -15.42 -0.20 -28.02
C PRO A 482 -15.10 -0.71 -26.61
N ILE A 483 -15.77 -0.17 -25.59
CA ILE A 483 -15.66 -0.63 -24.20
C ILE A 483 -16.51 -1.90 -24.06
N GLY A 484 -15.89 -3.02 -23.67
CA GLY A 484 -16.57 -4.33 -23.67
C GLY A 484 -16.91 -4.81 -25.08
N GLY A 485 -15.95 -4.66 -26.01
CA GLY A 485 -16.07 -5.07 -27.42
C GLY A 485 -15.96 -6.58 -27.67
N VAL A 486 -15.73 -6.96 -28.92
CA VAL A 486 -15.51 -8.37 -29.30
C VAL A 486 -14.23 -8.90 -28.63
N GLY A 487 -14.34 -10.05 -27.95
CA GLY A 487 -13.23 -10.67 -27.23
C GLY A 487 -13.03 -10.15 -25.80
N GLU A 488 -13.80 -9.14 -25.38
CA GLU A 488 -13.73 -8.55 -24.05
C GLU A 488 -14.98 -8.91 -23.22
N PRO A 489 -14.90 -8.91 -21.87
CA PRO A 489 -16.06 -9.01 -21.01
C PRO A 489 -17.06 -7.87 -21.26
N GLU A 490 -18.31 -8.04 -20.85
CA GLU A 490 -19.30 -6.96 -20.88
C GLU A 490 -18.98 -5.88 -19.83
N PHE A 491 -19.35 -4.64 -20.14
CA PHE A 491 -19.36 -3.59 -19.13
C PHE A 491 -20.53 -3.84 -18.17
N SER A 492 -20.27 -3.91 -16.87
CA SER A 492 -21.27 -4.21 -15.83
C SER A 492 -21.35 -3.14 -14.74
N GLY A 493 -20.50 -2.12 -14.80
CA GLY A 493 -20.46 -1.00 -13.85
C GLY A 493 -21.41 0.15 -14.17
N VAL A 494 -21.08 1.34 -13.65
CA VAL A 494 -21.85 2.58 -13.84
C VAL A 494 -21.02 3.58 -14.63
N PHE A 495 -21.61 4.18 -15.66
CA PHE A 495 -21.03 5.31 -16.38
C PHE A 495 -21.99 6.51 -16.33
N ASP A 496 -21.68 7.47 -15.46
CA ASP A 496 -22.44 8.71 -15.32
C ASP A 496 -21.77 9.84 -16.12
N GLY A 497 -22.44 10.28 -17.19
CA GLY A 497 -21.97 11.38 -18.01
C GLY A 497 -22.15 12.75 -17.36
N ARG A 498 -22.94 12.88 -16.28
CA ARG A 498 -23.22 14.14 -15.56
C ARG A 498 -23.69 15.29 -16.46
N GLY A 499 -24.27 14.98 -17.60
CA GLY A 499 -24.72 15.92 -18.62
C GLY A 499 -23.64 16.36 -19.60
N HIS A 500 -22.40 15.89 -19.46
CA HIS A 500 -21.28 16.20 -20.34
C HIS A 500 -21.37 15.46 -21.69
N ALA A 501 -20.70 16.04 -22.68
CA ALA A 501 -20.65 15.54 -24.04
C ALA A 501 -19.31 14.87 -24.37
N ILE A 502 -19.38 13.80 -25.15
CA ILE A 502 -18.26 13.23 -25.87
C ILE A 502 -18.47 13.52 -27.36
N VAL A 503 -17.61 14.33 -27.96
CA VAL A 503 -17.78 14.91 -29.28
C VAL A 503 -16.83 14.26 -30.28
N GLY A 504 -17.33 13.89 -31.46
CA GLY A 504 -16.51 13.46 -32.61
C GLY A 504 -15.93 12.04 -32.49
N ALA A 505 -16.47 11.19 -31.60
CA ALA A 505 -15.94 9.84 -31.41
C ALA A 505 -16.12 8.99 -32.67
N ARG A 506 -15.00 8.57 -33.30
CA ARG A 506 -15.01 7.59 -34.38
C ARG A 506 -14.95 6.18 -33.81
N ILE A 507 -15.99 5.39 -34.01
CA ILE A 507 -16.15 4.05 -33.43
C ILE A 507 -15.98 3.03 -34.55
N VAL A 508 -14.97 2.18 -34.43
CA VAL A 508 -14.66 1.15 -35.42
C VAL A 508 -14.55 -0.20 -34.71
N GLY A 509 -15.33 -1.18 -35.16
CA GLY A 509 -15.21 -2.57 -34.73
C GLY A 509 -14.15 -3.33 -35.54
N PRO A 510 -13.66 -4.48 -35.06
CA PRO A 510 -12.87 -5.38 -35.88
C PRO A 510 -13.66 -5.88 -37.09
N GLU A 511 -12.98 -6.48 -38.08
CA GLU A 511 -13.65 -7.14 -39.19
C GLU A 511 -14.64 -8.19 -38.68
N ASP A 512 -15.80 -8.26 -39.34
CA ASP A 512 -16.90 -9.19 -39.01
C ASP A 512 -17.37 -9.11 -37.54
N ALA A 513 -17.21 -7.94 -36.90
CA ALA A 513 -17.64 -7.73 -35.52
C ALA A 513 -19.13 -8.10 -35.33
N THR A 514 -19.37 -8.90 -34.30
CA THR A 514 -20.73 -9.27 -33.85
C THR A 514 -21.35 -8.19 -32.98
N VAL A 515 -20.56 -7.26 -32.45
CA VAL A 515 -21.04 -6.16 -31.63
C VAL A 515 -20.16 -4.94 -31.80
N THR A 516 -20.76 -3.79 -32.10
CA THR A 516 -20.06 -2.52 -32.27
C THR A 516 -20.87 -1.36 -31.70
N GLY A 517 -20.21 -0.53 -30.90
CA GLY A 517 -20.71 0.73 -30.37
C GLY A 517 -19.66 1.37 -29.46
N PHE A 518 -19.96 2.54 -28.90
CA PHE A 518 -19.07 3.17 -27.92
C PHE A 518 -18.81 2.21 -26.75
N PHE A 519 -19.88 1.57 -26.29
CA PHE A 519 -19.85 0.31 -25.57
C PHE A 519 -20.13 -0.82 -26.56
N GLY A 520 -19.38 -1.91 -26.52
CA GLY A 520 -19.74 -3.12 -27.25
C GLY A 520 -20.98 -3.74 -26.60
N ARG A 521 -20.80 -4.34 -25.42
CA ARG A 521 -21.89 -4.95 -24.63
C ARG A 521 -22.03 -4.27 -23.27
N LEU A 522 -23.24 -3.87 -22.96
CA LEU A 522 -23.68 -3.52 -21.61
C LEU A 522 -24.38 -4.73 -21.00
N GLY A 523 -23.83 -5.23 -19.90
CA GLY A 523 -24.37 -6.34 -19.12
C GLY A 523 -25.61 -5.98 -18.32
N ALA A 524 -26.24 -6.97 -17.69
CA ALA A 524 -27.50 -6.78 -16.97
C ALA A 524 -27.43 -5.77 -15.82
N CYS A 525 -26.26 -5.61 -15.20
CA CYS A 525 -26.05 -4.65 -14.11
C CYS A 525 -25.55 -3.28 -14.56
N ALA A 526 -25.24 -3.12 -15.85
CA ALA A 526 -24.70 -1.89 -16.38
C ALA A 526 -25.70 -0.74 -16.26
N VAL A 527 -25.22 0.43 -15.84
CA VAL A 527 -26.00 1.67 -15.88
C VAL A 527 -25.21 2.72 -16.65
N VAL A 528 -25.79 3.25 -17.72
CA VAL A 528 -25.23 4.41 -18.44
C VAL A 528 -26.26 5.52 -18.41
N ARG A 529 -25.88 6.70 -17.89
CA ARG A 529 -26.82 7.80 -17.74
C ARG A 529 -26.20 9.17 -17.99
N ASP A 530 -27.09 10.14 -18.24
CA ASP A 530 -26.73 11.56 -18.34
C ASP A 530 -25.58 11.84 -19.32
N LEU A 531 -25.50 11.07 -20.40
CA LEU A 531 -24.40 11.10 -21.36
C LEU A 531 -24.88 11.65 -22.71
N LYS A 532 -24.05 12.46 -23.36
CA LYS A 532 -24.26 12.90 -24.74
C LYS A 532 -23.11 12.41 -25.61
N LEU A 533 -23.39 11.63 -26.66
CA LEU A 533 -22.43 11.40 -27.75
C LEU A 533 -22.83 12.30 -28.91
N VAL A 534 -21.97 13.27 -29.24
CA VAL A 534 -22.25 14.28 -30.24
C VAL A 534 -21.38 14.03 -31.46
N ASP A 535 -21.99 14.00 -32.64
CA ASP A 535 -21.29 13.77 -33.91
C ASP A 535 -20.43 12.49 -33.88
N ALA A 536 -20.95 11.43 -33.25
CA ALA A 536 -20.28 10.15 -33.19
C ALA A 536 -20.49 9.37 -34.49
N LYS A 537 -19.42 8.76 -35.01
CA LYS A 537 -19.43 8.08 -36.30
C LYS A 537 -19.08 6.60 -36.12
N VAL A 538 -20.07 5.74 -36.32
CA VAL A 538 -19.87 4.31 -36.51
C VAL A 538 -19.83 4.03 -38.01
N ASP A 539 -18.68 3.60 -38.49
CA ASP A 539 -18.48 3.21 -39.90
C ASP A 539 -17.92 1.79 -39.93
N CYS A 540 -18.82 0.82 -40.12
CA CYS A 540 -18.50 -0.59 -40.04
C CYS A 540 -19.16 -1.38 -41.18
N PRO A 541 -18.58 -1.35 -42.39
CA PRO A 541 -19.15 -2.06 -43.54
C PRO A 541 -19.13 -3.58 -43.38
N THR A 542 -18.26 -4.15 -42.55
CA THR A 542 -18.13 -5.60 -42.37
C THR A 542 -18.84 -6.15 -41.13
N CYS A 543 -19.38 -5.29 -40.26
CA CYS A 543 -20.13 -5.71 -39.07
C CYS A 543 -21.29 -6.65 -39.43
N LYS A 544 -21.53 -7.67 -38.58
CA LYS A 544 -22.48 -8.75 -38.88
C LYS A 544 -23.77 -8.67 -38.08
N ILE A 545 -23.71 -8.37 -36.79
CA ILE A 545 -24.87 -8.54 -35.91
C ILE A 545 -25.32 -7.21 -35.33
N ASP A 546 -24.77 -6.80 -34.18
CA ASP A 546 -25.28 -5.67 -33.40
C ASP A 546 -24.47 -4.40 -33.61
N VAL A 547 -25.14 -3.35 -34.08
CA VAL A 547 -24.50 -2.04 -34.24
C VAL A 547 -25.37 -0.93 -33.66
N GLY A 548 -24.79 -0.13 -32.79
CA GLY A 548 -25.37 1.15 -32.35
C GLY A 548 -24.31 2.15 -31.96
N ILE A 549 -24.65 3.45 -31.94
CA ILE A 549 -23.67 4.49 -31.58
C ILE A 549 -23.26 4.37 -30.12
N LEU A 550 -24.23 4.29 -29.21
CA LEU A 550 -23.92 4.13 -27.79
C LEU A 550 -23.51 2.70 -27.49
N ALA A 551 -24.32 1.71 -27.90
CA ALA A 551 -24.06 0.32 -27.60
C ALA A 551 -24.40 -0.60 -28.77
N GLY A 552 -23.62 -1.66 -28.98
CA GLY A 552 -24.09 -2.74 -29.85
C GLY A 552 -25.22 -3.52 -29.18
N HIS A 553 -24.98 -3.99 -27.94
CA HIS A 553 -25.97 -4.72 -27.15
C HIS A 553 -26.19 -4.09 -25.77
N ASN A 554 -27.45 -3.95 -25.36
CA ASN A 554 -27.84 -3.49 -24.02
C ASN A 554 -28.70 -4.51 -23.27
N ALA A 555 -28.16 -5.12 -22.21
CA ALA A 555 -28.92 -5.84 -21.18
C ALA A 555 -29.19 -5.01 -19.93
N GLY A 556 -28.53 -3.86 -19.77
CA GLY A 556 -28.60 -2.99 -18.59
C GLY A 556 -29.60 -1.84 -18.72
N SER A 557 -29.33 -0.75 -18.02
CA SER A 557 -30.18 0.44 -17.94
C SER A 557 -29.53 1.65 -18.61
N LEU A 558 -30.23 2.22 -19.59
CA LEU A 558 -29.88 3.48 -20.24
C LEU A 558 -30.86 4.57 -19.82
N GLU A 559 -30.36 5.68 -19.28
CA GLU A 559 -31.21 6.76 -18.78
C GLU A 559 -30.72 8.16 -19.17
N ARG A 560 -31.57 9.00 -19.76
CA ARG A 560 -31.21 10.39 -20.14
C ARG A 560 -29.99 10.48 -21.07
N VAL A 561 -29.84 9.49 -21.97
CA VAL A 561 -28.73 9.44 -22.93
C VAL A 561 -29.14 10.02 -24.29
N ARG A 562 -28.24 10.78 -24.92
CA ARG A 562 -28.47 11.38 -26.24
C ARG A 562 -27.35 11.06 -27.20
N VAL A 563 -27.69 10.72 -28.43
CA VAL A 563 -26.70 10.48 -29.49
C VAL A 563 -27.03 11.23 -30.78
N SER A 564 -26.00 11.72 -31.46
CA SER A 564 -26.06 12.26 -32.81
C SER A 564 -24.86 11.78 -33.64
N GLY A 565 -24.95 11.95 -34.96
CA GLY A 565 -23.92 11.53 -35.91
C GLY A 565 -24.43 10.48 -36.90
N VAL A 566 -23.64 9.43 -37.15
CA VAL A 566 -23.92 8.45 -38.20
C VAL A 566 -23.67 7.02 -37.70
N ALA A 567 -24.63 6.13 -37.94
CA ALA A 567 -24.49 4.68 -37.78
C ALA A 567 -24.61 3.99 -39.14
N ARG A 568 -23.48 3.68 -39.78
CA ARG A 568 -23.42 3.04 -41.09
C ARG A 568 -22.88 1.61 -40.96
N ALA A 569 -23.77 0.63 -41.12
CA ALA A 569 -23.43 -0.80 -41.07
C ALA A 569 -24.30 -1.58 -42.08
N PRO A 570 -24.06 -1.43 -43.40
CA PRO A 570 -24.91 -1.97 -44.47
C PRO A 570 -25.03 -3.50 -44.49
N ASN A 571 -24.19 -4.24 -43.76
CA ASN A 571 -24.21 -5.71 -43.69
C ASN A 571 -24.62 -6.25 -42.31
N ALA A 572 -24.93 -5.38 -41.35
CA ALA A 572 -25.30 -5.81 -40.01
C ALA A 572 -26.80 -6.17 -39.91
N GLU A 573 -27.08 -7.22 -39.12
CA GLU A 573 -28.43 -7.74 -38.92
C GLU A 573 -29.34 -6.88 -38.05
N ARG A 574 -28.77 -6.09 -37.12
CA ARG A 574 -29.51 -5.27 -36.15
C ARG A 574 -28.79 -3.95 -35.98
N VAL A 575 -29.39 -2.88 -36.49
CA VAL A 575 -28.76 -1.55 -36.47
C VAL A 575 -29.69 -0.54 -35.84
N GLY A 576 -29.23 0.09 -34.76
CA GLY A 576 -29.93 1.17 -34.10
C GLY A 576 -29.12 2.47 -34.07
N GLY A 577 -29.78 3.61 -34.11
CA GLY A 577 -29.07 4.88 -33.90
C GLY A 577 -28.48 5.01 -32.50
N LEU A 578 -29.14 4.45 -31.47
CA LEU A 578 -28.63 4.37 -30.10
C LEU A 578 -28.05 2.98 -29.79
N VAL A 579 -28.85 1.93 -29.97
CA VAL A 579 -28.50 0.55 -29.61
C VAL A 579 -28.84 -0.45 -30.72
N GLY A 580 -27.94 -1.37 -31.05
CA GLY A 580 -28.25 -2.46 -32.00
C GLY A 580 -29.37 -3.38 -31.48
N SER A 581 -29.15 -4.05 -30.35
CA SER A 581 -30.13 -4.91 -29.68
C SER A 581 -30.29 -4.55 -28.20
N ALA A 582 -31.53 -4.41 -27.73
CA ALA A 582 -31.84 -4.03 -26.35
C ALA A 582 -32.75 -5.06 -25.66
N SER A 583 -32.19 -5.77 -24.68
CA SER A 583 -32.91 -6.64 -23.74
C SER A 583 -33.18 -5.95 -22.40
N GLY A 584 -32.42 -4.90 -22.08
CA GLY A 584 -32.58 -4.06 -20.89
C GLY A 584 -33.57 -2.90 -21.06
N THR A 585 -33.45 -1.88 -20.20
CA THR A 585 -34.34 -0.71 -20.19
C THR A 585 -33.70 0.50 -20.84
N ILE A 586 -34.48 1.24 -21.62
CA ILE A 586 -34.09 2.53 -22.22
C ILE A 586 -35.15 3.56 -21.83
N ALA A 587 -34.72 4.58 -21.08
CA ALA A 587 -35.59 5.62 -20.57
C ALA A 587 -35.04 7.01 -20.88
N ARG A 588 -35.91 7.93 -21.33
CA ARG A 588 -35.55 9.34 -21.53
C ARG A 588 -34.41 9.53 -22.53
N ALA A 589 -34.33 8.67 -23.55
CA ALA A 589 -33.23 8.63 -24.50
C ALA A 589 -33.60 9.20 -25.87
N SER A 590 -32.61 9.74 -26.60
CA SER A 590 -32.85 10.27 -27.95
C SER A 590 -31.72 9.99 -28.92
N SER A 591 -32.06 9.69 -30.17
CA SER A 591 -31.12 9.58 -31.29
C SER A 591 -31.52 10.52 -32.42
N SER A 592 -30.62 11.41 -32.82
CA SER A 592 -30.77 12.21 -34.04
C SER A 592 -29.83 11.73 -35.16
N ALA A 593 -29.28 10.52 -35.03
CA ALA A 593 -28.29 9.99 -35.94
C ALA A 593 -28.90 9.50 -37.26
N THR A 594 -28.14 9.64 -38.35
CA THR A 594 -28.49 8.99 -39.61
C THR A 594 -28.10 7.52 -39.54
N VAL A 595 -29.05 6.62 -39.75
CA VAL A 595 -28.89 5.17 -39.60
C VAL A 595 -29.01 4.48 -40.95
N GLU A 596 -28.04 3.62 -41.28
CA GLU A 596 -28.05 2.77 -42.46
C GLU A 596 -27.66 1.32 -42.11
N GLY A 597 -28.56 0.37 -42.37
CA GLY A 597 -28.36 -1.06 -42.07
C GLY A 597 -29.01 -2.00 -43.10
N ALA A 598 -28.88 -3.32 -42.90
CA ALA A 598 -29.52 -4.32 -43.76
C ALA A 598 -30.87 -4.79 -43.20
N ASN A 599 -30.85 -5.38 -42.00
CA ASN A 599 -32.00 -6.01 -41.35
C ASN A 599 -32.25 -5.33 -39.99
N GLN A 600 -33.50 -5.39 -39.50
CA GLN A 600 -33.93 -4.85 -38.20
C GLN A 600 -33.29 -3.48 -37.90
N VAL A 601 -33.67 -2.49 -38.71
CA VAL A 601 -33.06 -1.17 -38.67
C VAL A 601 -34.01 -0.20 -37.98
N GLY A 602 -33.54 0.43 -36.89
CA GLY A 602 -34.31 1.40 -36.12
C GLY A 602 -33.56 2.71 -35.88
N GLY A 603 -34.29 3.83 -35.85
CA GLY A 603 -33.68 5.14 -35.55
C GLY A 603 -33.14 5.24 -34.12
N LEU A 604 -33.75 4.49 -33.17
CA LEU A 604 -33.25 4.36 -31.80
C LEU A 604 -32.68 2.96 -31.55
N VAL A 605 -33.45 1.90 -31.82
CA VAL A 605 -33.07 0.51 -31.52
C VAL A 605 -33.30 -0.41 -32.73
N GLY A 606 -32.34 -1.25 -33.08
CA GLY A 606 -32.55 -2.25 -34.14
C GLY A 606 -33.56 -3.33 -33.72
N ALA A 607 -33.24 -4.09 -32.68
CA ALA A 607 -34.12 -5.11 -32.09
C ALA A 607 -34.40 -4.86 -30.61
N LEU A 608 -35.66 -4.90 -30.21
CA LEU A 608 -36.11 -4.67 -28.83
C LEU A 608 -36.74 -5.93 -28.23
N HIS A 609 -36.16 -6.42 -27.14
CA HIS A 609 -36.75 -7.44 -26.25
C HIS A 609 -37.13 -6.86 -24.88
N GLY A 610 -36.49 -5.76 -24.47
CA GLY A 610 -36.74 -5.08 -23.20
C GLY A 610 -37.83 -4.01 -23.27
N SER A 611 -37.56 -2.82 -22.72
CA SER A 611 -38.50 -1.70 -22.74
C SER A 611 -37.86 -0.39 -23.17
N ILE A 612 -38.63 0.38 -23.95
CA ILE A 612 -38.34 1.76 -24.29
C ILE A 612 -39.46 2.60 -23.71
N THR A 613 -39.11 3.58 -22.88
CA THR A 613 -40.06 4.52 -22.30
C THR A 613 -39.56 5.93 -22.49
N GLU A 614 -40.45 6.86 -22.81
CA GLU A 614 -40.07 8.28 -22.88
C GLU A 614 -38.86 8.45 -23.81
N SER A 615 -38.95 8.10 -25.09
CA SER A 615 -37.77 8.16 -25.97
C SER A 615 -38.09 8.61 -27.39
N ALA A 616 -37.06 9.08 -28.12
CA ALA A 616 -37.23 9.75 -29.40
C ALA A 616 -36.21 9.32 -30.47
N ALA A 617 -36.67 9.14 -31.71
CA ALA A 617 -35.82 9.01 -32.89
C ALA A 617 -36.11 10.14 -33.90
N LEU A 618 -35.09 10.94 -34.21
CA LEU A 618 -35.20 12.16 -35.02
C LEU A 618 -34.41 12.08 -36.34
N GLY A 619 -33.42 11.19 -36.42
CA GLY A 619 -32.55 11.05 -37.59
C GLY A 619 -33.13 10.13 -38.67
N ALA A 620 -32.65 10.27 -39.90
CA ALA A 620 -33.12 9.47 -41.02
C ALA A 620 -32.69 8.00 -40.91
N VAL A 621 -33.57 7.08 -41.26
CA VAL A 621 -33.36 5.64 -41.20
C VAL A 621 -33.45 5.04 -42.60
N THR A 622 -32.45 4.26 -42.96
CA THR A 622 -32.37 3.57 -44.25
C THR A 622 -32.05 2.10 -44.03
N GLY A 623 -32.87 1.19 -44.56
CA GLY A 623 -32.66 -0.25 -44.40
C GLY A 623 -33.20 -1.08 -45.55
N ALA A 624 -33.11 -2.41 -45.47
CA ALA A 624 -33.70 -3.33 -46.47
C ALA A 624 -34.80 -4.23 -45.89
N LEU A 625 -34.65 -4.73 -44.66
CA LEU A 625 -35.61 -5.65 -44.03
C LEU A 625 -36.00 -5.16 -42.64
N GLU A 626 -37.31 -5.13 -42.34
CA GLU A 626 -37.89 -4.73 -41.04
C GLU A 626 -37.37 -3.41 -40.49
N ILE A 627 -37.90 -2.33 -41.03
CA ILE A 627 -37.37 -0.99 -40.82
C ILE A 627 -38.39 -0.17 -40.03
N GLY A 628 -37.97 0.41 -38.92
CA GLY A 628 -38.82 1.28 -38.10
C GLY A 628 -38.18 2.64 -37.84
N GLY A 629 -38.99 3.69 -37.76
CA GLY A 629 -38.48 5.02 -37.38
C GLY A 629 -37.89 5.04 -35.97
N LEU A 630 -38.48 4.31 -35.02
CA LEU A 630 -37.95 4.14 -33.65
C LEU A 630 -37.27 2.78 -33.48
N VAL A 631 -37.98 1.69 -33.82
CA VAL A 631 -37.53 0.31 -33.59
C VAL A 631 -37.68 -0.55 -34.84
N GLY A 632 -36.64 -1.27 -35.26
CA GLY A 632 -36.73 -2.22 -36.39
C GLY A 632 -37.72 -3.35 -36.11
N ARG A 633 -37.38 -4.23 -35.16
CA ARG A 633 -38.27 -5.28 -34.62
C ARG A 633 -38.46 -5.16 -33.12
N SER A 634 -39.70 -5.28 -32.65
CA SER A 634 -40.03 -5.22 -31.22
C SER A 634 -40.80 -6.46 -30.76
N ARG A 635 -40.23 -7.17 -29.78
CA ARG A 635 -40.91 -8.14 -28.90
C ARG A 635 -41.18 -7.57 -27.50
N GLY A 636 -40.61 -6.40 -27.22
CA GLY A 636 -40.71 -5.70 -25.96
C GLY A 636 -41.84 -4.65 -25.92
N SER A 637 -41.73 -3.73 -24.96
CA SER A 637 -42.67 -2.61 -24.80
C SER A 637 -42.08 -1.28 -25.27
N VAL A 638 -42.89 -0.52 -25.99
CA VAL A 638 -42.62 0.85 -26.40
C VAL A 638 -43.71 1.73 -25.78
N ALA A 639 -43.34 2.58 -24.85
CA ALA A 639 -44.26 3.44 -24.12
C ALA A 639 -43.85 4.92 -24.26
N ARG A 640 -44.82 5.81 -24.43
CA ARG A 640 -44.61 7.28 -24.38
C ARG A 640 -43.43 7.72 -25.27
N SER A 641 -43.39 7.27 -26.52
CA SER A 641 -42.20 7.42 -27.38
C SER A 641 -42.56 7.83 -28.80
N TYR A 642 -41.64 8.47 -29.53
CA TYR A 642 -41.95 8.99 -30.86
C TYR A 642 -40.81 8.96 -31.88
N ALA A 643 -41.18 8.94 -33.17
CA ALA A 643 -40.26 9.00 -34.31
C ALA A 643 -40.64 10.10 -35.31
N ARG A 644 -39.68 10.94 -35.70
CA ARG A 644 -39.84 12.00 -36.72
C ARG A 644 -38.91 11.84 -37.93
N GLY A 645 -37.86 11.05 -37.81
CA GLY A 645 -36.93 10.79 -38.90
C GLY A 645 -37.62 10.14 -40.10
N SER A 646 -37.17 10.48 -41.31
CA SER A 646 -37.65 9.80 -42.53
C SER A 646 -37.20 8.34 -42.54
N VAL A 647 -38.08 7.43 -42.94
CA VAL A 647 -37.82 6.00 -43.03
C VAL A 647 -37.83 5.58 -44.49
N THR A 648 -36.69 5.10 -44.99
CA THR A 648 -36.50 4.73 -46.39
C THR A 648 -36.12 3.25 -46.52
N GLY A 649 -36.91 2.50 -47.29
CA GLY A 649 -36.59 1.12 -47.68
C GLY A 649 -35.78 1.07 -48.97
N LYS A 650 -34.66 0.34 -48.95
CA LYS A 650 -33.80 0.05 -50.10
C LYS A 650 -34.00 -1.38 -50.58
N GLY A 651 -33.99 -1.58 -51.90
CA GLY A 651 -34.06 -2.90 -52.53
C GLY A 651 -35.44 -3.24 -53.10
N THR A 652 -35.53 -4.41 -53.73
CA THR A 652 -36.74 -4.92 -54.39
C THR A 652 -37.63 -5.77 -53.47
N ILE A 653 -37.10 -6.23 -52.33
CA ILE A 653 -37.82 -7.01 -51.33
C ILE A 653 -37.61 -6.34 -49.98
N VAL A 654 -38.52 -5.44 -49.63
CA VAL A 654 -38.64 -4.91 -48.28
C VAL A 654 -39.88 -5.55 -47.67
N ASP A 655 -39.70 -6.37 -46.63
CA ASP A 655 -40.81 -7.16 -46.08
C ASP A 655 -41.74 -6.34 -45.19
N ALA A 656 -41.21 -5.48 -44.32
CA ALA A 656 -42.01 -4.68 -43.40
C ALA A 656 -41.32 -3.35 -43.12
N LEU A 657 -42.07 -2.26 -43.27
CA LEU A 657 -41.58 -0.92 -43.00
C LEU A 657 -42.65 -0.14 -42.25
N GLY A 658 -42.28 0.43 -41.10
CA GLY A 658 -43.18 1.17 -40.21
C GLY A 658 -42.62 2.53 -39.83
N GLY A 659 -43.48 3.55 -39.74
CA GLY A 659 -43.04 4.88 -39.29
C GLY A 659 -42.55 4.91 -37.84
N LEU A 660 -43.03 4.00 -36.97
CA LEU A 660 -42.53 3.81 -35.60
C LEU A 660 -41.81 2.47 -35.43
N VAL A 661 -42.48 1.36 -35.76
CA VAL A 661 -41.96 0.00 -35.58
C VAL A 661 -42.05 -0.78 -36.89
N GLY A 662 -40.96 -1.39 -37.35
CA GLY A 662 -40.98 -2.23 -38.56
C GLY A 662 -41.85 -3.48 -38.39
N ALA A 663 -41.48 -4.33 -37.43
CA ALA A 663 -42.21 -5.54 -37.07
C ALA A 663 -42.48 -5.60 -35.55
N LEU A 664 -43.74 -5.78 -35.17
CA LEU A 664 -44.17 -5.98 -33.78
C LEU A 664 -44.54 -7.45 -33.59
N ASP A 665 -43.81 -8.14 -32.72
CA ASP A 665 -43.92 -9.59 -32.52
C ASP A 665 -44.30 -9.91 -31.06
N GLY A 666 -45.60 -9.88 -30.75
CA GLY A 666 -46.11 -10.06 -29.37
C GLY A 666 -45.82 -8.90 -28.42
N GLY A 667 -45.22 -7.81 -28.92
CA GLY A 667 -44.87 -6.63 -28.14
C GLY A 667 -46.04 -5.67 -27.89
N MET A 668 -45.82 -4.67 -27.03
CA MET A 668 -46.80 -3.64 -26.70
C MET A 668 -46.32 -2.26 -27.16
N ILE A 669 -47.19 -1.51 -27.84
CA ILE A 669 -47.01 -0.08 -28.11
C ILE A 669 -48.10 0.67 -27.35
N SER A 670 -47.72 1.63 -26.52
CA SER A 670 -48.64 2.48 -25.78
C SER A 670 -48.18 3.94 -25.83
N ASP A 671 -49.09 4.88 -26.07
CA ASP A 671 -48.76 6.31 -26.08
C ASP A 671 -47.59 6.58 -27.04
N ALA A 672 -47.80 6.48 -28.35
CA ALA A 672 -46.69 6.62 -29.29
C ALA A 672 -47.04 7.43 -30.54
N LEU A 673 -46.04 8.07 -31.15
CA LEU A 673 -46.22 8.93 -32.32
C LEU A 673 -45.20 8.63 -33.41
N SER A 674 -45.64 8.47 -34.65
CA SER A 674 -44.79 8.60 -35.83
C SER A 674 -45.19 9.81 -36.66
N SER A 675 -44.23 10.59 -37.17
CA SER A 675 -44.51 11.72 -38.06
C SER A 675 -43.53 11.84 -39.23
N GLY A 676 -42.49 11.02 -39.30
CA GLY A 676 -41.51 11.07 -40.39
C GLY A 676 -42.06 10.50 -41.68
N THR A 677 -41.60 11.00 -42.83
CA THR A 677 -41.98 10.44 -44.14
C THR A 677 -41.53 9.00 -44.26
N VAL A 678 -42.42 8.15 -44.74
CA VAL A 678 -42.19 6.72 -44.95
C VAL A 678 -42.15 6.46 -46.46
N SER A 679 -41.03 5.97 -46.99
CA SER A 679 -40.82 5.78 -48.43
C SER A 679 -40.18 4.44 -48.74
N ALA A 680 -40.85 3.58 -49.53
CA ALA A 680 -40.26 2.31 -49.97
C ALA A 680 -41.02 1.67 -51.15
N SER A 681 -40.33 0.79 -51.87
CA SER A 681 -40.92 -0.21 -52.76
C SER A 681 -41.14 -1.53 -52.00
N ALA A 682 -41.93 -1.51 -50.93
CA ALA A 682 -42.08 -2.63 -49.99
C ALA A 682 -43.43 -3.35 -50.09
N LYS A 683 -43.49 -4.60 -49.60
CA LYS A 683 -44.72 -5.41 -49.56
C LYS A 683 -45.70 -4.98 -48.46
N ARG A 684 -45.19 -4.54 -47.31
CA ARG A 684 -45.98 -4.09 -46.14
C ARG A 684 -45.44 -2.75 -45.64
N ILE A 685 -46.18 -1.67 -45.87
CA ILE A 685 -45.83 -0.30 -45.46
C ILE A 685 -46.90 0.24 -44.52
N GLY A 686 -46.53 0.46 -43.26
CA GLY A 686 -47.38 1.06 -42.25
C GLY A 686 -46.91 2.44 -41.81
N GLY A 687 -47.84 3.35 -41.59
CA GLY A 687 -47.57 4.67 -41.01
C GLY A 687 -47.09 4.58 -39.55
N LEU A 688 -47.61 3.63 -38.77
CA LEU A 688 -47.10 3.33 -37.43
C LEU A 688 -46.28 2.04 -37.42
N VAL A 689 -46.90 0.92 -37.83
CA VAL A 689 -46.31 -0.42 -37.74
C VAL A 689 -46.33 -1.12 -39.09
N GLY A 690 -45.21 -1.68 -39.53
CA GLY A 690 -45.17 -2.44 -40.79
C GLY A 690 -45.95 -3.75 -40.72
N VAL A 691 -45.66 -4.59 -39.74
CA VAL A 691 -46.42 -5.83 -39.45
C VAL A 691 -46.60 -6.03 -37.94
N ALA A 692 -47.74 -6.55 -37.51
CA ALA A 692 -48.00 -6.97 -36.14
C ALA A 692 -48.44 -8.45 -36.07
N SER A 693 -47.75 -9.29 -35.28
CA SER A 693 -48.14 -10.70 -35.08
C SER A 693 -49.26 -10.85 -34.04
N THR A 694 -49.89 -12.03 -34.00
CA THR A 694 -50.90 -12.39 -33.00
C THR A 694 -50.35 -12.22 -31.59
N GLY A 695 -51.11 -11.55 -30.70
CA GLY A 695 -50.68 -11.26 -29.33
C GLY A 695 -50.04 -9.87 -29.15
N SER A 696 -49.77 -9.16 -30.25
CA SER A 696 -49.31 -7.75 -30.18
C SER A 696 -50.42 -6.83 -29.67
N THR A 697 -50.08 -5.79 -28.92
CA THR A 697 -51.03 -4.78 -28.43
C THR A 697 -50.58 -3.37 -28.82
N ILE A 698 -51.48 -2.57 -29.39
CA ILE A 698 -51.21 -1.18 -29.78
C ILE A 698 -52.33 -0.31 -29.20
N GLN A 699 -51.96 0.66 -28.37
CA GLN A 699 -52.92 1.52 -27.71
C GLN A 699 -52.47 2.99 -27.69
N ARG A 700 -53.41 3.93 -27.86
CA ARG A 700 -53.14 5.38 -27.72
C ARG A 700 -51.98 5.85 -28.62
N ALA A 701 -51.96 5.40 -29.88
CA ALA A 701 -50.87 5.71 -30.81
C ALA A 701 -51.33 6.51 -32.03
N ILE A 702 -50.46 7.38 -32.55
CA ILE A 702 -50.74 8.31 -33.65
C ILE A 702 -49.73 8.10 -34.78
N ALA A 703 -50.21 8.01 -36.03
CA ALA A 703 -49.36 8.07 -37.22
C ALA A 703 -49.70 9.28 -38.11
N MET A 704 -48.77 10.22 -38.20
CA MET A 704 -48.82 11.39 -39.06
C MET A 704 -47.88 11.28 -40.27
N SER A 705 -47.14 10.17 -40.38
CA SER A 705 -46.18 9.91 -41.45
C SER A 705 -46.81 10.02 -42.83
N PRO A 706 -46.32 10.89 -43.73
CA PRO A 706 -46.65 10.81 -45.14
C PRO A 706 -46.08 9.52 -45.75
N LEU A 707 -46.91 8.75 -46.46
CA LEU A 707 -46.48 7.51 -47.12
C LEU A 707 -46.25 7.75 -48.62
N VAL A 708 -45.07 7.34 -49.10
CA VAL A 708 -44.67 7.36 -50.52
C VAL A 708 -44.37 5.92 -50.94
N ALA A 709 -45.33 5.26 -51.59
CA ALA A 709 -45.22 3.87 -52.04
C ALA A 709 -45.38 3.76 -53.56
N SER A 710 -44.61 2.86 -54.19
CA SER A 710 -44.50 2.73 -55.66
C SER A 710 -45.07 1.42 -56.24
N PHE A 711 -45.71 0.55 -55.44
CA PHE A 711 -46.28 -0.71 -55.93
C PHE A 711 -47.69 -0.99 -55.36
N GLY A 712 -48.53 -1.65 -56.17
CA GLY A 712 -49.92 -2.04 -55.91
C GLY A 712 -50.16 -3.06 -54.79
N ALA A 713 -49.40 -3.01 -53.70
CA ALA A 713 -49.79 -3.62 -52.43
C ALA A 713 -50.82 -2.71 -51.74
N ALA A 714 -51.66 -3.32 -50.91
CA ALA A 714 -52.74 -2.65 -50.17
C ALA A 714 -52.31 -1.26 -49.67
N GLY A 715 -53.14 -0.24 -49.92
CA GLY A 715 -52.80 1.17 -49.78
C GLY A 715 -52.23 1.58 -48.40
N PRO A 716 -51.78 2.85 -48.25
CA PRO A 716 -51.13 3.33 -47.04
C PRO A 716 -51.95 2.94 -45.81
N ALA A 717 -51.35 2.18 -44.90
CA ALA A 717 -52.01 1.52 -43.77
C ALA A 717 -51.50 2.09 -42.44
N PHE A 718 -52.32 2.15 -41.40
CA PHE A 718 -51.82 2.45 -40.04
C PHE A 718 -50.92 1.29 -39.57
N ILE A 719 -51.38 0.07 -39.88
CA ILE A 719 -50.68 -1.20 -39.77
C ILE A 719 -50.88 -1.94 -41.09
N ALA A 720 -49.81 -2.34 -41.79
CA ALA A 720 -49.95 -2.97 -43.10
C ALA A 720 -50.44 -4.43 -43.05
N ASP A 721 -50.19 -5.15 -41.96
CA ASP A 721 -50.72 -6.49 -41.70
C ASP A 721 -50.73 -6.75 -40.18
N GLY A 722 -51.81 -7.29 -39.62
CA GLY A 722 -51.98 -7.31 -38.16
C GLY A 722 -53.03 -8.28 -37.62
N ALA A 723 -52.66 -9.06 -36.60
CA ALA A 723 -53.57 -9.89 -35.78
C ALA A 723 -53.56 -9.50 -34.28
N GLY A 724 -53.10 -8.28 -33.96
CA GLY A 724 -52.97 -7.74 -32.60
C GLY A 724 -54.14 -6.87 -32.16
N ALA A 725 -54.28 -6.66 -30.84
CA ALA A 725 -55.31 -5.79 -30.27
C ALA A 725 -54.95 -4.31 -30.48
N VAL A 726 -55.83 -3.54 -31.13
CA VAL A 726 -55.62 -2.10 -31.41
C VAL A 726 -56.73 -1.27 -30.75
N SER A 727 -56.37 -0.24 -29.97
CA SER A 727 -57.36 0.61 -29.30
C SER A 727 -56.91 2.08 -29.20
N ALA A 728 -57.86 3.03 -29.34
CA ALA A 728 -57.60 4.46 -29.22
C ALA A 728 -56.42 4.98 -30.11
N CYS A 729 -56.36 4.52 -31.37
CA CYS A 729 -55.29 4.87 -32.30
C CYS A 729 -55.78 5.79 -33.43
N PHE A 730 -54.91 6.69 -33.92
CA PHE A 730 -55.24 7.73 -34.90
C PHE A 730 -54.22 7.80 -36.03
N TRP A 731 -54.65 8.22 -37.23
CA TRP A 731 -53.75 8.38 -38.37
C TRP A 731 -54.18 9.50 -39.33
N TYR A 732 -53.23 10.01 -40.12
CA TYR A 732 -53.44 11.12 -41.03
C TYR A 732 -53.39 10.70 -42.51
N VAL A 733 -54.42 11.06 -43.29
CA VAL A 733 -54.48 10.81 -44.74
C VAL A 733 -54.91 12.08 -45.47
N GLY A 734 -54.02 12.65 -46.30
CA GLY A 734 -54.40 13.65 -47.32
C GLY A 734 -55.17 14.87 -46.81
N GLY A 735 -54.73 15.51 -45.71
CA GLY A 735 -55.41 16.70 -45.19
C GLY A 735 -56.57 16.42 -44.23
N LYS A 736 -56.90 15.15 -43.97
CA LYS A 736 -58.00 14.72 -43.10
C LYS A 736 -57.55 13.63 -42.13
N VAL A 737 -58.02 13.70 -40.88
CA VAL A 737 -57.95 12.56 -39.95
C VAL A 737 -59.09 11.62 -40.33
N ALA A 738 -58.77 10.53 -41.01
CA ALA A 738 -59.77 9.51 -41.33
C ALA A 738 -59.80 8.47 -40.20
N PRO A 739 -60.92 8.16 -39.56
CA PRO A 739 -61.02 6.89 -38.85
C PRO A 739 -61.06 5.75 -39.89
N GLN A 740 -60.03 4.91 -39.87
CA GLN A 740 -59.94 3.57 -40.48
C GLN A 740 -59.63 3.41 -41.99
N SER A 741 -58.73 2.45 -42.26
CA SER A 741 -58.97 1.26 -43.09
C SER A 741 -57.89 0.20 -42.80
N PHE A 742 -58.23 -0.96 -42.20
CA PHE A 742 -57.79 -2.33 -42.54
C PHE A 742 -58.60 -3.38 -41.76
N ILE A 743 -58.61 -4.61 -42.30
CA ILE A 743 -59.43 -5.78 -41.97
C ILE A 743 -59.36 -6.16 -40.48
N GLY A 744 -60.50 -6.21 -39.77
CA GLY A 744 -60.69 -7.16 -38.67
C GLY A 744 -60.94 -6.67 -37.24
N LEU A 745 -60.94 -5.37 -36.88
CA LEU A 745 -61.22 -4.93 -35.50
C LEU A 745 -62.00 -3.60 -35.38
N THR A 746 -62.87 -3.49 -34.37
CA THR A 746 -63.89 -2.43 -34.18
C THR A 746 -63.40 -1.15 -33.46
N PRO A 747 -63.98 0.04 -33.72
CA PRO A 747 -63.38 1.37 -33.44
C PRO A 747 -63.87 2.10 -32.17
N VAL A 748 -63.12 3.12 -31.71
CA VAL A 748 -63.58 4.17 -30.76
C VAL A 748 -62.98 5.57 -31.12
N GLY A 749 -63.79 6.49 -31.68
CA GLY A 749 -63.65 7.98 -31.61
C GLY A 749 -63.02 8.76 -32.81
N SER A 750 -63.53 9.98 -33.10
CA SER A 750 -63.06 10.93 -34.15
C SER A 750 -63.01 12.40 -33.66
N SER A 751 -62.10 13.24 -34.20
CA SER A 751 -62.03 14.71 -34.00
C SER A 751 -61.98 15.45 -35.35
N THR A 752 -62.54 16.66 -35.44
CA THR A 752 -62.85 17.41 -36.68
C THR A 752 -61.95 18.63 -36.98
N THR A 753 -60.81 18.82 -36.31
CA THR A 753 -59.91 19.97 -36.57
C THR A 753 -58.75 19.62 -37.55
N PRO A 754 -58.49 20.42 -38.60
CA PRO A 754 -57.36 20.24 -39.51
C PRO A 754 -56.00 20.38 -38.81
N ALA A 755 -54.98 19.70 -39.35
CA ALA A 755 -53.63 19.66 -38.83
C ALA A 755 -52.93 21.01 -38.85
N ASP A 756 -52.52 21.46 -37.67
CA ASP A 756 -51.28 22.22 -37.43
C ASP A 756 -50.74 21.95 -36.02
N ASP A 757 -51.51 21.28 -35.16
CA ASP A 757 -51.09 21.01 -33.79
C ASP A 757 -51.43 19.58 -33.32
N PRO A 758 -50.44 18.67 -33.17
CA PRO A 758 -50.63 17.34 -32.57
C PRO A 758 -51.13 17.42 -31.11
N LEU A 759 -51.20 18.62 -30.51
CA LEU A 759 -51.58 18.92 -29.13
C LEU A 759 -53.10 19.03 -28.88
N SER A 760 -53.96 18.71 -29.86
CA SER A 760 -55.42 18.92 -29.79
C SER A 760 -56.30 17.67 -29.61
N PHE A 761 -55.70 16.48 -29.42
CA PHE A 761 -56.46 15.23 -29.26
C PHE A 761 -56.97 15.03 -27.82
N PRO A 762 -58.30 14.91 -27.58
CA PRO A 762 -58.85 14.67 -26.25
C PRO A 762 -58.39 13.32 -25.69
N GLY A 763 -57.87 13.29 -24.45
CA GLY A 763 -57.50 12.05 -23.74
C GLY A 763 -56.03 11.62 -23.84
N LEU A 764 -55.18 12.39 -24.53
CA LEU A 764 -53.72 12.17 -24.59
C LEU A 764 -52.98 13.25 -23.77
N GLU A 765 -52.33 12.86 -22.67
CA GLU A 765 -51.48 13.77 -21.86
C GLU A 765 -50.06 13.97 -22.42
N PHE A 766 -49.79 13.48 -23.63
CA PHE A 766 -48.51 13.62 -24.35
C PHE A 766 -47.83 15.00 -24.21
N PRO A 767 -48.56 16.14 -24.32
CA PRO A 767 -47.98 17.48 -24.20
C PRO A 767 -47.44 17.85 -22.82
N LYS A 768 -48.00 17.29 -21.74
CA LYS A 768 -47.60 17.64 -20.37
C LYS A 768 -46.32 16.93 -19.95
N VAL A 769 -45.94 15.89 -20.69
CA VAL A 769 -44.77 15.03 -20.44
C VAL A 769 -43.62 15.33 -21.42
N PHE A 770 -43.92 15.80 -22.64
CA PHE A 770 -42.93 16.01 -23.70
C PHE A 770 -42.99 17.42 -24.31
N ARG A 771 -41.82 17.98 -24.65
CA ARG A 771 -41.74 19.00 -25.71
C ARG A 771 -41.48 18.26 -27.02
N ILE A 772 -42.35 18.41 -28.01
CA ILE A 772 -42.02 18.01 -29.38
C ILE A 772 -41.06 19.06 -29.94
N PRO A 773 -39.77 18.72 -30.16
CA PRO A 773 -38.79 19.67 -30.71
C PRO A 773 -39.25 20.09 -32.10
N THR A 774 -39.24 21.39 -32.40
CA THR A 774 -39.53 21.90 -33.75
C THR A 774 -38.38 21.57 -34.71
N THR A 775 -37.16 21.44 -34.17
CA THR A 775 -35.94 21.09 -34.91
C THR A 775 -35.19 19.92 -34.25
N ASN A 776 -34.30 19.27 -34.98
CA ASN A 776 -33.47 18.16 -34.46
C ASN A 776 -32.44 18.61 -33.40
N ALA A 777 -32.24 19.92 -33.22
CA ALA A 777 -31.29 20.49 -32.25
C ALA A 777 -31.94 20.79 -30.88
N GLU A 778 -33.27 20.85 -30.81
CA GLU A 778 -33.99 21.17 -29.59
C GLU A 778 -34.08 19.96 -28.64
N SER A 779 -33.94 20.21 -27.34
CA SER A 779 -34.09 19.17 -26.32
C SER A 779 -35.54 18.64 -26.33
N PRO A 780 -35.75 17.32 -26.48
CA PRO A 780 -37.09 16.72 -26.35
C PRO A 780 -37.62 16.75 -24.92
N TRP A 781 -36.77 17.11 -23.96
CA TRP A 781 -37.09 17.19 -22.54
C TRP A 781 -37.12 18.64 -22.06
N PRO A 782 -38.17 19.09 -21.34
CA PRO A 782 -38.20 20.40 -20.70
C PRO A 782 -37.14 20.49 -19.58
N THR A 783 -36.65 21.71 -19.32
CA THR A 783 -35.62 22.00 -18.31
C THR A 783 -36.11 21.90 -16.86
N ALA A 784 -37.42 21.83 -16.63
CA ALA A 784 -38.06 21.56 -15.34
C ALA A 784 -39.32 20.69 -15.54
N MET A 785 -39.51 19.68 -14.70
CA MET A 785 -40.68 18.79 -14.75
C MET A 785 -41.82 19.37 -13.90
N PRO A 786 -43.04 19.56 -14.43
CA PRO A 786 -44.22 19.71 -13.59
C PRO A 786 -44.56 18.36 -12.93
N VAL A 787 -44.84 18.38 -11.63
CA VAL A 787 -45.40 17.23 -10.91
C VAL A 787 -46.84 17.03 -11.40
N LEU A 788 -47.14 15.88 -12.01
CA LEU A 788 -48.50 15.59 -12.48
C LEU A 788 -49.36 15.07 -11.33
N ALA A 789 -50.31 15.89 -10.90
CA ALA A 789 -51.49 15.46 -10.18
C ALA A 789 -52.60 15.17 -11.20
N TRP A 790 -53.22 14.00 -11.07
CA TRP A 790 -54.40 13.61 -11.83
C TRP A 790 -55.54 14.59 -11.55
N ARG A 791 -56.15 15.18 -12.58
CA ARG A 791 -57.49 15.76 -12.47
C ARG A 791 -58.41 15.08 -13.47
N CYS A 792 -59.37 14.35 -12.94
CA CYS A 792 -60.53 13.89 -13.68
C CYS A 792 -61.50 15.06 -13.86
N ASP A 793 -61.37 15.81 -14.96
CA ASP A 793 -62.40 16.77 -15.34
C ASP A 793 -63.26 16.14 -16.45
N GLY A 794 -64.44 15.64 -16.08
CA GLY A 794 -65.44 15.14 -17.01
C GLY A 794 -66.31 14.02 -16.43
N ALA A 795 -67.52 14.37 -16.02
CA ALA A 795 -68.52 13.44 -15.50
C ALA A 795 -68.95 12.43 -16.57
N SER A 796 -68.47 11.17 -16.50
CA SER A 796 -69.19 9.93 -16.86
C SER A 796 -68.29 8.71 -17.10
N VAL A 797 -67.05 8.65 -16.61
CA VAL A 797 -66.23 7.42 -16.74
C VAL A 797 -65.80 6.96 -15.35
N THR A 798 -66.42 5.89 -14.87
CA THR A 798 -65.94 5.11 -13.72
C THR A 798 -64.70 4.33 -14.14
N CYS A 799 -63.54 4.67 -13.58
CA CYS A 799 -62.30 3.89 -13.73
C CYS A 799 -62.35 2.63 -12.84
N PRO A 800 -61.97 1.43 -13.34
CA PRO A 800 -61.64 0.29 -12.50
C PRO A 800 -60.29 0.45 -11.80
#